data_AF-S3CCT5-F1
#
_entry.id   AF-S3CCT5-F1
#
_cell.length_a   1.000
_cell.length_b   1.000
_cell.length_c   1.000
_cell.angle_alpha   90.00
_cell.angle_beta   90.00
_cell.angle_gamma   90.00
#
_symmetry.space_group_name_H-M   'P 1'
#
loop_
_entity.id
_entity.type
_entity.pdbx_description
1 polymer ?
#
loop_
_entity_poly.entity_id
_entity_poly.type
_entity_poly.pdbx_seq_one_letter_code
_entity_poly.pdbx_strand_id
1 'polypeptide(L)'
;MEQVYIFMLFVFLVLAVIDLVVGVSNDAANFLNSAVGSKVATIRTIMIVASVGVAIGAVFSSGMMEIARKGIFNPQLFYFDEVMVIFMSVILADILLFDLFNSIGLPTSTTVSIVFELLGAAMCVATIKTFMSDESLFNAFNYINTSEAGKIITGIFTSVAIAFTVGTIVQYLARLVFSFKYQENIKYVGGVFGGLSLTGLSYFIIFKGLKDVAFIPKEAIAWIDTNIVPLLIGCFIFYSVLSQVLIRMKVNIFRVIILSGTFALAMAFAGNDLVNFIGVPVAAYQSYDIWHNSGVAHDGLLMGALADGQISTPTALLLLTGFVMILTLWFSKKARHVIDTGVNLSRQNEGGEEKFSSNFLSRFLVRITVICANAVNFIMPKSISNKIDHRFEKPEPDPNVKEEDLPAFDLVRAAINLVVSSSLIAIGTSFKLPLSTTYVTFMVAMGSSLADRAWGRDSAVYRVAGVLNVIGGWFLTAIVAFIGAFLVAGILYYGSVIGLIVMIMVVGFVLIRNAIIYRNKQKAKAQGKRFERADLATIGGVIKESSNYVSETIFRIDQLYSKVVKNLGTQDLGKLTKNKKNAKKLEKELDELKGNVYYFIKSLNESSVASSKFYILILDCLQDMAQCLTAITLNSYEHVNNNHKNLKFNQLRDLKYISDKMEDVFKAEAEIFKGSDYNKLHVIFEDCKVLKNEVSKMVQKQIDRIRTTETSHKTTKLYFSILLETNALIRANNNLLMQFDEYQKQQNKKKKMNLITQVTGKK
;
A
#
# COMPACT_ATOMS: atom_id res chain seq x y z
N MET A 1 -41.86 -1.17 -18.71
CA MET A 1 -41.04 -1.19 -17.48
C MET A 1 -40.16 -2.43 -17.40
N GLU A 2 -40.65 -3.64 -17.73
CA GLU A 2 -39.83 -4.86 -17.72
C GLU A 2 -38.50 -4.79 -18.49
N GLN A 3 -38.49 -4.21 -19.70
CA GLN A 3 -37.27 -4.03 -20.50
C GLN A 3 -36.17 -3.23 -19.78
N VAL A 4 -36.55 -2.29 -18.89
CA VAL A 4 -35.59 -1.51 -18.10
C VAL A 4 -34.88 -2.41 -17.10
N TYR A 5 -35.60 -3.29 -16.40
CA TYR A 5 -35.01 -4.19 -15.42
C TYR A 5 -34.17 -5.29 -16.10
N ILE A 6 -34.57 -5.76 -17.29
CA ILE A 6 -33.73 -6.65 -18.11
C ILE A 6 -32.41 -5.95 -18.50
N PHE A 7 -32.48 -4.67 -18.90
CA PHE A 7 -31.29 -3.87 -19.15
C PHE A 7 -30.43 -3.71 -17.88
N MET A 8 -31.04 -3.46 -16.72
CA MET A 8 -30.32 -3.43 -15.44
C MET A 8 -29.64 -4.76 -15.13
N LEU A 9 -30.27 -5.91 -15.36
CA LEU A 9 -29.66 -7.23 -15.18
C LEU A 9 -28.45 -7.45 -16.10
N PHE A 10 -28.52 -6.98 -17.35
CA PHE A 10 -27.36 -6.99 -18.23
C PHE A 10 -26.21 -6.15 -17.68
N VAL A 11 -26.52 -4.94 -17.16
CA VAL A 11 -25.53 -4.08 -16.50
C VAL A 11 -24.95 -4.78 -15.26
N PHE A 12 -25.77 -5.38 -14.41
CA PHE A 12 -25.34 -6.17 -13.25
C PHE A 12 -24.34 -7.26 -13.65
N LEU A 13 -24.64 -8.02 -14.71
CA LEU A 13 -23.75 -9.08 -15.20
C LEU A 13 -22.38 -8.53 -15.63
N VAL A 14 -22.36 -7.47 -16.43
CA VAL A 14 -21.11 -6.86 -16.92
C VAL A 14 -20.29 -6.30 -15.77
N LEU A 15 -20.93 -5.55 -14.87
CA LEU A 15 -20.26 -4.94 -13.73
C LEU A 15 -19.77 -5.99 -12.72
N ALA A 16 -20.51 -7.08 -12.49
CA ALA A 16 -20.08 -8.18 -11.64
C ALA A 16 -18.80 -8.85 -12.14
N VAL A 17 -18.65 -9.02 -13.46
CA VAL A 17 -17.41 -9.57 -14.04
C VAL A 17 -16.25 -8.61 -13.84
N ILE A 18 -16.46 -7.31 -14.08
CA ILE A 18 -15.43 -6.28 -13.86
C ILE A 18 -15.01 -6.26 -12.39
N ASP A 19 -15.99 -6.26 -11.49
CA ASP A 19 -15.77 -6.19 -10.06
C ASP A 19 -15.04 -7.43 -9.53
N LEU A 20 -15.46 -8.62 -9.95
CA LEU A 20 -14.77 -9.87 -9.62
C LEU A 20 -13.31 -9.86 -10.12
N VAL A 21 -13.02 -9.35 -11.32
CA VAL A 21 -11.63 -9.21 -11.82
C VAL A 21 -10.82 -8.22 -10.98
N VAL A 22 -11.41 -7.08 -10.61
CA VAL A 22 -10.74 -6.02 -9.84
C VAL A 22 -10.52 -6.45 -8.39
N GLY A 23 -11.55 -6.98 -7.74
CA GLY A 23 -11.55 -7.45 -6.37
C GLY A 23 -10.62 -8.63 -6.13
N VAL A 24 -10.67 -9.67 -6.98
CA VAL A 24 -9.72 -10.79 -6.90
C VAL A 24 -8.28 -10.31 -7.11
N SER A 25 -8.06 -9.34 -8.00
CA SER A 25 -6.73 -8.76 -8.18
C SER A 25 -6.24 -8.01 -6.94
N ASN A 26 -7.13 -7.39 -6.18
CA ASN A 26 -6.83 -6.70 -4.92
C ASN A 26 -6.50 -7.70 -3.80
N ASP A 27 -7.30 -8.76 -3.69
CA ASP A 27 -7.21 -9.70 -2.57
C ASP A 27 -6.24 -10.88 -2.82
N ALA A 28 -5.71 -11.02 -4.05
CA ALA A 28 -4.72 -12.05 -4.40
C ALA A 28 -3.51 -12.08 -3.46
N ALA A 29 -3.06 -10.93 -2.95
CA ALA A 29 -1.96 -10.87 -2.00
C ALA A 29 -2.30 -11.55 -0.67
N ASN A 30 -3.57 -11.54 -0.23
CA ASN A 30 -3.97 -12.03 1.09
C ASN A 30 -3.61 -13.52 1.28
N PHE A 31 -3.71 -14.33 0.22
CA PHE A 31 -3.44 -15.77 0.29
C PHE A 31 -2.17 -16.25 -0.42
N LEU A 32 -1.60 -15.44 -1.32
CA LEU A 32 -0.37 -15.81 -2.04
C LEU A 32 0.89 -15.25 -1.39
N ASN A 33 0.82 -14.12 -0.69
CA ASN A 33 1.99 -13.40 -0.19
C ASN A 33 2.92 -14.27 0.67
N SER A 34 2.37 -15.00 1.64
CA SER A 34 3.16 -15.91 2.51
C SER A 34 3.93 -16.99 1.75
N ALA A 35 3.31 -17.61 0.74
CA ALA A 35 3.95 -18.67 -0.04
C ALA A 35 4.96 -18.11 -1.06
N VAL A 36 4.63 -17.00 -1.71
CA VAL A 36 5.51 -16.36 -2.69
C VAL A 36 6.70 -15.70 -2.01
N GLY A 37 6.48 -14.95 -0.93
CA GLY A 37 7.50 -14.24 -0.18
C GLY A 37 8.52 -15.16 0.48
N SER A 38 8.10 -16.34 0.94
CA SER A 38 9.01 -17.34 1.52
C SER A 38 9.77 -18.17 0.48
N LYS A 39 9.47 -18.01 -0.81
CA LYS A 39 10.07 -18.76 -1.94
C LYS A 39 10.04 -20.28 -1.74
N VAL A 40 9.00 -20.79 -1.05
CA VAL A 40 8.91 -22.22 -0.67
C VAL A 40 8.71 -23.17 -1.86
N ALA A 41 8.10 -22.67 -2.94
CA ALA A 41 7.80 -23.40 -4.16
C ALA A 41 7.79 -22.44 -5.35
N THR A 42 7.80 -22.99 -6.58
CA THR A 42 7.64 -22.16 -7.78
C THR A 42 6.30 -21.46 -7.76
N ILE A 43 6.24 -20.25 -8.32
CA ILE A 43 4.97 -19.51 -8.43
C ILE A 43 3.88 -20.34 -9.12
N ARG A 44 4.23 -21.13 -10.15
CA ARG A 44 3.27 -21.99 -10.86
C ARG A 44 2.62 -23.00 -9.92
N THR A 45 3.40 -23.66 -9.06
CA THR A 45 2.86 -24.60 -8.06
C THR A 45 1.92 -23.91 -7.08
N ILE A 46 2.31 -22.75 -6.55
CA ILE A 46 1.51 -21.98 -5.60
C ILE A 46 0.17 -21.56 -6.26
N MET A 47 0.22 -21.10 -7.51
CA MET A 47 -0.97 -20.68 -8.26
C MET A 47 -1.91 -21.86 -8.52
N ILE A 48 -1.41 -23.05 -8.87
CA ILE A 48 -2.24 -24.25 -9.05
C ILE A 48 -2.96 -24.58 -7.73
N VAL A 49 -2.22 -24.64 -6.63
CA VAL A 49 -2.79 -24.96 -5.31
C VAL A 49 -3.85 -23.93 -4.89
N ALA A 50 -3.57 -22.64 -5.06
CA ALA A 50 -4.54 -21.58 -4.80
C ALA A 50 -5.77 -21.68 -5.72
N SER A 51 -5.60 -22.04 -6.99
CA SER A 51 -6.71 -22.18 -7.95
C SER A 51 -7.67 -23.30 -7.54
N VAL A 52 -7.15 -24.44 -7.08
CA VAL A 52 -7.99 -25.53 -6.56
C VAL A 52 -8.72 -25.09 -5.29
N GLY A 53 -8.02 -24.35 -4.40
CA GLY A 53 -8.65 -23.76 -3.22
C GLY A 53 -9.81 -22.82 -3.57
N VAL A 54 -9.60 -21.90 -4.51
CA VAL A 54 -10.65 -20.98 -5.00
C VAL A 54 -11.83 -21.74 -5.60
N ALA A 55 -11.59 -22.74 -6.45
CA ALA A 55 -12.66 -23.53 -7.07
C ALA A 55 -13.55 -24.20 -6.02
N ILE A 56 -12.95 -24.83 -5.01
CA ILE A 56 -13.69 -25.51 -3.94
C ILE A 56 -14.37 -24.48 -3.03
N GLY A 57 -13.68 -23.40 -2.66
CA GLY A 57 -14.24 -22.34 -1.82
C GLY A 57 -15.45 -21.64 -2.46
N ALA A 58 -15.45 -21.45 -3.78
CA ALA A 58 -16.58 -20.88 -4.51
C ALA A 58 -17.85 -21.75 -4.39
N VAL A 59 -17.72 -23.07 -4.39
CA VAL A 59 -18.86 -23.99 -4.18
C VAL A 59 -19.43 -23.88 -2.77
N PHE A 60 -18.58 -23.59 -1.77
CA PHE A 60 -18.98 -23.48 -0.36
C PHE A 60 -19.43 -22.06 0.05
N SER A 61 -19.48 -21.09 -0.88
CA SER A 61 -19.83 -19.70 -0.54
C SER A 61 -21.34 -19.44 -0.39
N SER A 62 -22.19 -20.46 -0.57
CA SER A 62 -23.65 -20.32 -0.62
C SER A 62 -24.23 -19.68 0.66
N GLY A 63 -23.72 -20.07 1.84
CA GLY A 63 -24.17 -19.54 3.12
C GLY A 63 -23.89 -18.05 3.33
N MET A 64 -22.87 -17.50 2.66
CA MET A 64 -22.52 -16.09 2.76
C MET A 64 -23.42 -15.20 1.90
N MET A 65 -24.06 -15.75 0.87
CA MET A 65 -24.93 -15.00 -0.06
C MET A 65 -26.16 -14.39 0.62
N GLU A 66 -26.60 -14.95 1.75
CA GLU A 66 -27.70 -14.40 2.55
C GLU A 66 -27.42 -13.00 3.08
N ILE A 67 -26.14 -12.68 3.35
CA ILE A 67 -25.72 -11.41 3.94
C ILE A 67 -26.08 -10.24 3.02
N ALA A 68 -25.83 -10.38 1.71
CA ALA A 68 -26.15 -9.36 0.72
C ALA A 68 -27.67 -9.13 0.57
N ARG A 69 -28.50 -10.14 0.87
CA ARG A 69 -29.96 -10.07 0.71
C ARG A 69 -30.68 -9.46 1.91
N LYS A 70 -30.27 -9.85 3.12
CA LYS A 70 -31.00 -9.52 4.36
C LYS A 70 -30.12 -9.22 5.59
N GLY A 71 -28.79 -9.27 5.42
CA GLY A 71 -27.86 -9.06 6.52
C GLY A 71 -27.78 -7.59 6.96
N ILE A 72 -27.88 -6.66 6.00
CA ILE A 72 -27.68 -5.22 6.28
C ILE A 72 -28.99 -4.45 6.35
N PHE A 73 -29.95 -4.75 5.49
CA PHE A 73 -31.26 -4.09 5.44
C PHE A 73 -32.39 -5.12 5.47
N ASN A 74 -33.60 -4.65 5.75
CA ASN A 74 -34.83 -5.44 5.87
C ASN A 74 -35.59 -5.41 4.53
N PRO A 75 -35.36 -6.35 3.59
CA PRO A 75 -35.93 -6.29 2.24
C PRO A 75 -37.47 -6.32 2.24
N GLN A 76 -38.10 -6.88 3.28
CA GLN A 76 -39.56 -6.91 3.44
C GLN A 76 -40.21 -5.53 3.57
N LEU A 77 -39.43 -4.48 3.85
CA LEU A 77 -39.92 -3.09 3.94
C LEU A 77 -39.71 -2.30 2.65
N PHE A 78 -39.00 -2.87 1.67
CA PHE A 78 -38.71 -2.24 0.39
C PHE A 78 -39.52 -2.86 -0.74
N TYR A 79 -39.91 -2.03 -1.71
CA TYR A 79 -40.49 -2.49 -2.96
C TYR A 79 -39.41 -3.05 -3.89
N PHE A 80 -39.83 -3.82 -4.89
CA PHE A 80 -38.91 -4.41 -5.87
C PHE A 80 -38.00 -3.37 -6.53
N ASP A 81 -38.57 -2.28 -7.03
CA ASP A 81 -37.82 -1.22 -7.70
C ASP A 81 -36.84 -0.49 -6.77
N GLU A 82 -37.23 -0.24 -5.52
CA GLU A 82 -36.38 0.29 -4.45
C GLU A 82 -35.18 -0.63 -4.19
N VAL A 83 -35.40 -1.94 -4.09
CA VAL A 83 -34.31 -2.93 -3.92
C VAL A 83 -33.38 -2.94 -5.14
N MET A 84 -33.91 -2.82 -6.36
CA MET A 84 -33.09 -2.71 -7.57
C MET A 84 -32.24 -1.43 -7.59
N VAL A 85 -32.76 -0.31 -7.09
CA VAL A 85 -32.00 0.94 -6.91
C VAL A 85 -30.88 0.76 -5.89
N ILE A 86 -31.15 0.12 -4.75
CA ILE A 86 -30.14 -0.16 -3.72
C ILE A 86 -29.01 -0.99 -4.33
N PHE A 87 -29.32 -2.12 -4.95
CA PHE A 87 -28.33 -3.02 -5.53
C PHE A 87 -27.51 -2.38 -6.66
N MET A 88 -28.16 -1.60 -7.53
CA MET A 88 -27.45 -0.92 -8.61
C MET A 88 -26.49 0.15 -8.07
N SER A 89 -26.91 0.83 -7.00
CA SER A 89 -26.11 1.86 -6.35
C SER A 89 -24.86 1.29 -5.68
N VAL A 90 -24.99 0.12 -5.04
CA VAL A 90 -23.86 -0.59 -4.42
C VAL A 90 -22.79 -0.90 -5.46
N ILE A 91 -23.13 -1.56 -6.58
CA ILE A 91 -22.12 -1.93 -7.57
C ILE A 91 -21.47 -0.73 -8.25
N LEU A 92 -22.26 0.29 -8.57
CA LEU A 92 -21.72 1.50 -9.19
C LEU A 92 -20.78 2.24 -8.21
N ALA A 93 -21.14 2.30 -6.92
CA ALA A 93 -20.30 2.89 -5.89
C ALA A 93 -19.02 2.08 -5.66
N ASP A 94 -19.10 0.74 -5.65
CA ASP A 94 -17.97 -0.15 -5.39
C ASP A 94 -16.89 -0.03 -6.46
N ILE A 95 -17.29 0.02 -7.74
CA ILE A 95 -16.36 0.24 -8.85
C ILE A 95 -15.65 1.60 -8.74
N LEU A 96 -16.38 2.66 -8.38
CA LEU A 96 -15.79 3.99 -8.17
C LEU A 96 -14.84 4.00 -6.97
N LEU A 97 -15.21 3.31 -5.90
CA LEU A 97 -14.43 3.19 -4.68
C LEU A 97 -13.11 2.45 -4.98
N PHE A 98 -13.16 1.26 -5.58
CA PHE A 98 -11.94 0.53 -5.90
C PHE A 98 -11.04 1.28 -6.87
N ASP A 99 -11.58 1.96 -7.88
CA ASP A 99 -10.73 2.73 -8.79
C ASP A 99 -10.03 3.91 -8.10
N LEU A 100 -10.73 4.59 -7.18
CA LEU A 100 -10.16 5.62 -6.33
C LEU A 100 -9.03 5.07 -5.45
N PHE A 101 -9.31 4.01 -4.70
CA PHE A 101 -8.36 3.43 -3.75
C PHE A 101 -7.14 2.79 -4.44
N ASN A 102 -7.35 2.14 -5.58
CA ASN A 102 -6.26 1.62 -6.40
C ASN A 102 -5.37 2.75 -6.96
N SER A 103 -5.96 3.88 -7.31
CA SER A 103 -5.21 5.05 -7.82
C SER A 103 -4.32 5.69 -6.76
N ILE A 104 -4.77 5.73 -5.50
CA ILE A 104 -4.00 6.22 -4.34
C ILE A 104 -3.06 5.15 -3.74
N GLY A 105 -3.28 3.88 -4.05
CA GLY A 105 -2.41 2.76 -3.64
C GLY A 105 -2.60 2.31 -2.18
N LEU A 106 -3.80 2.48 -1.63
CA LEU A 106 -4.16 1.99 -0.29
C LEU A 106 -4.83 0.60 -0.39
N PRO A 107 -4.50 -0.35 0.50
CA PRO A 107 -5.17 -1.65 0.54
C PRO A 107 -6.61 -1.48 1.06
N THR A 108 -7.58 -1.88 0.24
CA THR A 108 -9.01 -1.78 0.56
C THR A 108 -9.58 -3.16 0.88
N SER A 109 -10.58 -3.22 1.76
CA SER A 109 -11.33 -4.45 2.03
C SER A 109 -12.62 -4.46 1.24
N THR A 110 -12.79 -5.49 0.41
CA THR A 110 -14.01 -5.75 -0.36
C THR A 110 -15.22 -5.99 0.55
N THR A 111 -15.01 -6.71 1.66
CA THR A 111 -16.04 -6.95 2.68
C THR A 111 -16.53 -5.67 3.34
N VAL A 112 -15.62 -4.75 3.67
CA VAL A 112 -16.01 -3.47 4.29
C VAL A 112 -16.74 -2.58 3.29
N SER A 113 -16.29 -2.53 2.03
CA SER A 113 -16.96 -1.78 0.96
C SER A 113 -18.42 -2.17 0.84
N ILE A 114 -18.72 -3.45 0.54
CA ILE A 114 -20.09 -3.90 0.30
C ILE A 114 -21.01 -3.71 1.51
N VAL A 115 -20.52 -3.96 2.73
CA VAL A 115 -21.32 -3.79 3.96
C VAL A 115 -21.75 -2.33 4.13
N PHE A 116 -20.82 -1.38 3.96
CA PHE A 116 -21.11 0.04 4.13
C PHE A 116 -21.82 0.64 2.91
N GLU A 117 -21.61 0.11 1.71
CA GLU A 117 -22.37 0.48 0.51
C GLU A 117 -23.83 0.05 0.62
N LEU A 118 -24.10 -1.19 1.02
CA LEU A 118 -25.47 -1.66 1.26
C LEU A 118 -26.14 -0.82 2.34
N LEU A 119 -25.43 -0.52 3.42
CA LEU A 119 -25.94 0.33 4.49
C LEU A 119 -26.24 1.75 4.00
N GLY A 120 -25.35 2.35 3.20
CA GLY A 120 -25.50 3.69 2.66
C GLY A 120 -26.65 3.79 1.66
N ALA A 121 -26.72 2.87 0.70
CA ALA A 121 -27.79 2.82 -0.29
C ALA A 121 -29.16 2.55 0.35
N ALA A 122 -29.26 1.57 1.25
CA ALA A 122 -30.50 1.27 1.95
C ALA A 122 -30.95 2.43 2.85
N MET A 123 -30.01 3.08 3.57
CA MET A 123 -30.33 4.24 4.39
C MET A 123 -30.83 5.42 3.55
N CYS A 124 -30.28 5.64 2.35
CA CYS A 124 -30.75 6.69 1.44
C CYS A 124 -32.21 6.45 1.04
N VAL A 125 -32.51 5.26 0.51
CA VAL A 125 -33.87 4.93 0.06
C VAL A 125 -34.85 4.94 1.23
N ALA A 126 -34.46 4.41 2.40
CA ALA A 126 -35.28 4.47 3.61
C ALA A 126 -35.57 5.90 4.07
N THR A 127 -34.58 6.80 3.99
CA THR A 127 -34.72 8.22 4.34
C THR A 127 -35.69 8.91 3.38
N ILE A 128 -35.58 8.64 2.07
CA ILE A 128 -36.49 9.22 1.08
C ILE A 128 -37.92 8.72 1.30
N LYS A 129 -38.09 7.41 1.51
CA LYS A 129 -39.40 6.78 1.74
C LYS A 129 -40.11 7.29 2.99
N THR A 130 -39.39 7.39 4.10
CA THR A 130 -39.93 7.92 5.36
C THR A 130 -40.26 9.41 5.24
N PHE A 131 -39.40 10.18 4.56
CA PHE A 131 -39.68 11.59 4.26
C PHE A 131 -40.93 11.78 3.40
N MET A 132 -41.11 10.96 2.35
CA MET A 132 -42.29 11.01 1.49
C MET A 132 -43.59 10.55 2.18
N SER A 133 -43.46 9.83 3.29
CA SER A 133 -44.60 9.34 4.09
C SER A 133 -44.95 10.27 5.25
N ASP A 134 -44.35 11.46 5.33
CA ASP A 134 -44.47 12.44 6.43
C ASP A 134 -44.19 11.84 7.82
N GLU A 135 -43.36 10.80 7.88
CA GLU A 135 -42.96 10.15 9.12
C GLU A 135 -41.66 10.75 9.70
N SER A 136 -41.39 10.47 10.97
CA SER A 136 -40.11 10.79 11.58
C SER A 136 -38.96 10.13 10.83
N LEU A 137 -37.92 10.90 10.47
CA LEU A 137 -36.71 10.35 9.81
C LEU A 137 -36.00 9.28 10.67
N PHE A 138 -36.24 9.25 11.98
CA PHE A 138 -35.75 8.17 12.83
C PHE A 138 -36.33 6.79 12.45
N ASN A 139 -37.50 6.74 11.82
CA ASN A 139 -38.10 5.49 11.35
C ASN A 139 -37.28 4.85 10.22
N ALA A 140 -36.41 5.60 9.53
CA ALA A 140 -35.51 5.05 8.52
C ALA A 140 -34.59 3.96 9.08
N PHE A 141 -34.25 4.02 10.39
CA PHE A 141 -33.46 2.96 11.04
C PHE A 141 -34.19 1.62 11.11
N ASN A 142 -35.52 1.57 11.05
CA ASN A 142 -36.29 0.33 11.05
C ASN A 142 -36.11 -0.46 9.74
N TYR A 143 -35.72 0.22 8.65
CA TYR A 143 -35.41 -0.40 7.37
C TYR A 143 -34.04 -1.08 7.37
N ILE A 144 -33.19 -0.77 8.36
CA ILE A 144 -31.87 -1.36 8.53
C ILE A 144 -31.99 -2.54 9.50
N ASN A 145 -31.32 -3.65 9.18
CA ASN A 145 -31.19 -4.78 10.11
C ASN A 145 -30.12 -4.45 11.16
N THR A 146 -30.41 -3.51 12.06
CA THR A 146 -29.44 -2.93 13.00
C THR A 146 -28.76 -3.97 13.89
N SER A 147 -29.48 -5.01 14.29
CA SER A 147 -28.92 -6.13 15.06
C SER A 147 -27.84 -6.86 14.25
N GLU A 148 -28.16 -7.31 13.04
CA GLU A 148 -27.23 -8.13 12.26
C GLU A 148 -26.12 -7.29 11.64
N ALA A 149 -26.44 -6.12 11.09
CA ALA A 149 -25.45 -5.15 10.60
C ALA A 149 -24.48 -4.73 11.72
N GLY A 150 -24.98 -4.52 12.95
CA GLY A 150 -24.16 -4.21 14.12
C GLY A 150 -23.18 -5.34 14.49
N LYS A 151 -23.64 -6.60 14.47
CA LYS A 151 -22.76 -7.77 14.66
C LYS A 151 -21.70 -7.88 13.58
N ILE A 152 -22.06 -7.67 12.31
CA ILE A 152 -21.15 -7.71 11.17
C ILE A 152 -20.07 -6.63 11.31
N ILE A 153 -20.47 -5.37 11.53
CA ILE A 153 -19.54 -4.24 11.68
C ILE A 153 -18.60 -4.46 12.87
N THR A 154 -19.14 -4.90 14.01
CA THR A 154 -18.34 -5.22 15.20
C THR A 154 -17.37 -6.35 14.91
N GLY A 155 -17.81 -7.43 14.26
CA GLY A 155 -16.97 -8.55 13.85
C GLY A 155 -15.80 -8.13 12.98
N ILE A 156 -16.03 -7.28 11.98
CA ILE A 156 -14.99 -6.73 11.10
C ILE A 156 -13.91 -6.01 11.92
N PHE A 157 -14.28 -5.06 12.77
CA PHE A 157 -13.29 -4.27 13.51
C PHE A 157 -12.66 -5.01 14.68
N THR A 158 -13.40 -5.86 15.39
CA THR A 158 -12.86 -6.71 16.46
C THR A 158 -11.87 -7.74 15.90
N SER A 159 -12.09 -8.25 14.68
CA SER A 159 -11.17 -9.20 14.04
C SER A 159 -9.76 -8.63 13.85
N VAL A 160 -9.62 -7.30 13.67
CA VAL A 160 -8.32 -6.61 13.56
C VAL A 160 -7.48 -6.85 14.81
N ALA A 161 -8.06 -6.62 15.99
CA ALA A 161 -7.37 -6.77 17.27
C ALA A 161 -7.10 -8.25 17.59
N ILE A 162 -8.06 -9.14 17.33
CA ILE A 162 -7.90 -10.58 17.53
C ILE A 162 -6.79 -11.13 16.63
N ALA A 163 -6.81 -10.80 15.34
CA ALA A 163 -5.83 -11.25 14.35
C ALA A 163 -4.41 -10.81 14.71
N PHE A 164 -4.23 -9.55 15.09
CA PHE A 164 -2.94 -9.04 15.53
C PHE A 164 -2.44 -9.76 16.78
N THR A 165 -3.30 -9.93 17.78
CA THR A 165 -2.94 -10.54 19.07
C THR A 165 -2.62 -12.03 18.91
N VAL A 166 -3.50 -12.80 18.26
CA VAL A 166 -3.30 -14.24 18.03
C VAL A 166 -2.08 -14.47 17.14
N GLY A 167 -1.90 -13.67 16.07
CA GLY A 167 -0.71 -13.74 15.23
C GLY A 167 0.59 -13.49 16.01
N THR A 168 0.58 -12.51 16.92
CA THR A 168 1.73 -12.22 17.80
C THR A 168 2.01 -13.38 18.74
N ILE A 169 0.98 -13.89 19.45
CA ILE A 169 1.13 -14.96 20.44
C ILE A 169 1.62 -16.25 19.79
N VAL A 170 0.94 -16.71 18.73
CA VAL A 170 1.26 -17.98 18.05
C VAL A 170 2.66 -17.92 17.45
N GLN A 171 3.03 -16.80 16.82
CA GLN A 171 4.39 -16.61 16.30
C GLN A 171 5.44 -16.62 17.42
N TYR A 172 5.19 -15.91 18.51
CA TYR A 172 6.12 -15.87 19.64
C TYR A 172 6.35 -17.26 20.22
N LEU A 173 5.29 -18.04 20.44
CA LEU A 173 5.38 -19.43 20.90
C LEU A 173 6.15 -20.31 19.90
N ALA A 174 5.88 -20.16 18.61
CA ALA A 174 6.63 -20.89 17.60
C ALA A 174 8.12 -20.51 17.58
N ARG A 175 8.47 -19.25 17.85
CA ARG A 175 9.88 -18.83 17.99
C ARG A 175 10.55 -19.40 19.22
N LEU A 176 9.83 -19.54 20.33
CA LEU A 176 10.36 -20.26 21.49
C LEU A 176 10.66 -21.74 21.15
N VAL A 177 9.90 -22.37 20.25
CA VAL A 177 10.05 -23.79 19.87
C VAL A 177 11.03 -24.03 18.71
N PHE A 178 11.05 -23.17 17.70
CA PHE A 178 11.86 -23.35 16.50
C PHE A 178 13.09 -22.45 16.45
N SER A 179 13.12 -21.32 17.15
CA SER A 179 14.09 -20.23 16.96
C SER A 179 14.15 -19.74 15.48
N PHE A 180 15.11 -18.88 15.13
CA PHE A 180 15.42 -18.63 13.71
C PHE A 180 16.26 -19.73 13.06
N LYS A 181 16.99 -20.53 13.86
CA LYS A 181 17.74 -21.72 13.42
C LYS A 181 16.84 -22.97 13.44
N TYR A 182 15.70 -22.89 12.75
CA TYR A 182 14.63 -23.90 12.84
C TYR A 182 15.02 -25.28 12.29
N GLN A 183 16.04 -25.35 11.45
CA GLN A 183 16.53 -26.57 10.81
C GLN A 183 17.04 -27.62 11.83
N GLU A 184 17.50 -27.18 13.00
CA GLU A 184 17.96 -28.08 14.07
C GLU A 184 16.78 -28.67 14.87
N ASN A 185 15.81 -27.82 15.19
CA ASN A 185 14.67 -28.19 16.05
C ASN A 185 13.58 -28.99 15.29
N ILE A 186 13.50 -28.84 13.97
CA ILE A 186 12.47 -29.50 13.15
C ILE A 186 12.48 -31.03 13.26
N LYS A 187 13.64 -31.63 13.51
CA LYS A 187 13.78 -33.10 13.63
C LYS A 187 13.02 -33.67 14.83
N TYR A 188 12.89 -32.88 15.89
CA TYR A 188 12.31 -33.31 17.17
C TYR A 188 10.87 -32.86 17.34
N VAL A 189 10.56 -31.61 16.97
CA VAL A 189 9.25 -31.01 17.24
C VAL A 189 8.40 -30.82 15.97
N GLY A 190 9.00 -31.02 14.79
CA GLY A 190 8.34 -30.82 13.51
C GLY A 190 7.13 -31.73 13.28
N GLY A 191 7.15 -32.97 13.79
CA GLY A 191 5.99 -33.87 13.74
C GLY A 191 4.77 -33.30 14.47
N VAL A 192 4.93 -32.91 15.74
CA VAL A 192 3.85 -32.32 16.55
C VAL A 192 3.34 -31.03 15.92
N PHE A 193 4.25 -30.15 15.48
CA PHE A 193 3.86 -28.88 14.85
C PHE A 193 3.12 -29.09 13.52
N GLY A 194 3.58 -30.03 12.69
CA GLY A 194 2.88 -30.42 11.46
C GLY A 194 1.51 -31.01 11.76
N GLY A 195 1.40 -31.84 12.79
CA GLY A 195 0.12 -32.36 13.29
C GLY A 195 -0.86 -31.27 13.70
N LEU A 196 -0.44 -30.34 14.57
CA LEU A 196 -1.28 -29.21 15.00
C LEU A 196 -1.70 -28.35 13.81
N SER A 197 -0.76 -28.00 12.94
CA SER A 197 -1.02 -27.13 11.79
C SER A 197 -1.99 -27.78 10.80
N LEU A 198 -1.72 -29.01 10.37
CA LEU A 198 -2.54 -29.73 9.39
C LEU A 198 -3.90 -30.12 9.95
N THR A 199 -4.00 -30.40 11.25
CA THR A 199 -5.30 -30.63 11.92
C THR A 199 -6.12 -29.35 11.95
N GLY A 200 -5.52 -28.22 12.33
CA GLY A 200 -6.19 -26.91 12.29
C GLY A 200 -6.70 -26.58 10.90
N LEU A 201 -5.87 -26.76 9.87
CA LEU A 201 -6.28 -26.54 8.48
C LEU A 201 -7.39 -27.51 8.04
N SER A 202 -7.27 -28.80 8.35
CA SER A 202 -8.24 -29.83 7.97
C SER A 202 -9.59 -29.63 8.64
N TYR A 203 -9.61 -29.16 9.90
CA TYR A 203 -10.85 -28.87 10.61
C TYR A 203 -11.73 -27.90 9.83
N PHE A 204 -11.13 -26.85 9.27
CA PHE A 204 -11.87 -25.85 8.53
C PHE A 204 -12.19 -26.29 7.10
N ILE A 205 -11.24 -26.91 6.40
CA ILE A 205 -11.44 -27.40 5.03
C ILE A 205 -12.54 -28.48 4.99
N ILE A 206 -12.48 -29.44 5.91
CA ILE A 206 -13.30 -30.65 5.88
C ILE A 206 -14.51 -30.47 6.80
N PHE A 207 -14.32 -30.37 8.11
CA PHE A 207 -15.45 -30.50 9.03
C PHE A 207 -16.38 -29.28 9.05
N LYS A 208 -15.85 -28.06 8.86
CA LYS A 208 -16.69 -26.86 8.75
C LYS A 208 -17.15 -26.58 7.32
N GLY A 209 -16.27 -26.74 6.33
CA GLY A 209 -16.63 -26.54 4.92
C GLY A 209 -17.74 -27.48 4.41
N LEU A 210 -17.83 -28.71 4.95
CA LEU A 210 -18.83 -29.70 4.53
C LEU A 210 -20.25 -29.45 5.09
N LYS A 211 -20.43 -28.56 6.06
CA LYS A 211 -21.75 -28.37 6.72
C LYS A 211 -22.81 -27.74 5.82
N ASP A 212 -22.40 -26.89 4.89
CA ASP A 212 -23.31 -26.13 4.03
C ASP A 212 -23.46 -26.76 2.63
N VAL A 213 -23.05 -28.02 2.51
CA VAL A 213 -22.99 -28.75 1.23
C VAL A 213 -24.27 -29.53 1.00
N ALA A 214 -25.01 -29.14 -0.04
CA ALA A 214 -26.34 -29.68 -0.34
C ALA A 214 -26.39 -31.20 -0.59
N PHE A 215 -25.28 -31.83 -0.97
CA PHE A 215 -25.21 -33.26 -1.27
C PHE A 215 -24.79 -34.14 -0.08
N ILE A 216 -24.52 -33.57 1.10
CA ILE A 216 -24.14 -34.33 2.29
C ILE A 216 -25.37 -34.55 3.18
N PRO A 217 -25.71 -35.80 3.55
CA PRO A 217 -26.84 -36.08 4.42
C PRO A 217 -26.72 -35.35 5.77
N LYS A 218 -27.85 -34.82 6.27
CA LYS A 218 -27.89 -34.07 7.54
C LYS A 218 -27.47 -34.94 8.73
N GLU A 219 -27.74 -36.23 8.67
CA GLU A 219 -27.37 -37.23 9.67
C GLU A 219 -25.85 -37.38 9.75
N ALA A 220 -25.15 -37.32 8.62
CA ALA A 220 -23.69 -37.37 8.58
C ALA A 220 -23.08 -36.12 9.21
N ILE A 221 -23.66 -34.94 8.97
CA ILE A 221 -23.23 -33.67 9.59
C ILE A 221 -23.42 -33.73 11.11
N ALA A 222 -24.57 -34.21 11.58
CA ALA A 222 -24.86 -34.34 13.01
C ALA A 222 -23.91 -35.33 13.71
N TRP A 223 -23.55 -36.44 13.04
CA TRP A 223 -22.58 -37.39 13.55
C TRP A 223 -21.18 -36.79 13.68
N ILE A 224 -20.73 -36.04 12.66
CA ILE A 224 -19.45 -35.32 12.67
C ILE A 224 -19.41 -34.33 13.84
N ASP A 225 -20.49 -33.58 14.06
CA ASP A 225 -20.56 -32.59 15.14
C ASP A 225 -20.48 -33.21 16.53
N THR A 226 -21.14 -34.35 16.71
CA THR A 226 -21.09 -35.09 17.98
C THR A 226 -19.70 -35.65 18.25
N ASN A 227 -18.98 -36.09 17.20
CA ASN A 227 -17.69 -36.76 17.31
C ASN A 227 -16.49 -35.86 16.96
N ILE A 228 -16.67 -34.54 16.91
CA ILE A 228 -15.66 -33.63 16.38
C ILE A 228 -14.36 -33.66 17.19
N VAL A 229 -14.43 -33.74 18.51
CA VAL A 229 -13.25 -33.78 19.38
C VAL A 229 -12.43 -35.08 19.17
N PRO A 230 -13.02 -36.29 19.22
CA PRO A 230 -12.33 -37.52 18.84
C PRO A 230 -11.71 -37.47 17.43
N LEU A 231 -12.44 -36.93 16.45
CA LEU A 231 -11.95 -36.78 15.08
C LEU A 231 -10.72 -35.88 15.01
N LEU A 232 -10.73 -34.74 15.72
CA LEU A 232 -9.59 -33.83 15.78
C LEU A 232 -8.38 -34.44 16.46
N ILE A 233 -8.57 -35.21 17.54
CA ILE A 233 -7.49 -35.95 18.20
C ILE A 233 -6.92 -37.00 17.25
N GLY A 234 -7.77 -37.74 16.53
CA GLY A 234 -7.36 -38.71 15.52
C GLY A 234 -6.57 -38.07 14.38
N CYS A 235 -7.05 -36.94 13.84
CA CYS A 235 -6.34 -36.14 12.85
C CYS A 235 -5.00 -35.64 13.37
N PHE A 236 -4.94 -35.16 14.62
CA PHE A 236 -3.70 -34.70 15.24
C PHE A 236 -2.67 -35.81 15.33
N ILE A 237 -3.04 -36.99 15.83
CA ILE A 237 -2.15 -38.15 15.91
C ILE A 237 -1.69 -38.55 14.51
N PHE A 238 -2.62 -38.72 13.58
CA PHE A 238 -2.32 -39.12 12.19
C PHE A 238 -1.37 -38.13 11.52
N TYR A 239 -1.70 -36.84 11.53
CA TYR A 239 -0.87 -35.82 10.90
C TYR A 239 0.46 -35.63 11.62
N SER A 240 0.54 -35.83 12.94
CA SER A 240 1.82 -35.82 13.65
C SER A 240 2.74 -36.96 13.22
N VAL A 241 2.21 -38.17 13.14
CA VAL A 241 2.96 -39.34 12.66
C VAL A 241 3.38 -39.14 11.20
N LEU A 242 2.45 -38.75 10.33
CA LEU A 242 2.72 -38.49 8.91
C LEU A 242 3.78 -37.41 8.74
N SER A 243 3.67 -36.30 9.49
CA SER A 243 4.65 -35.22 9.46
C SER A 243 6.03 -35.71 9.88
N GLN A 244 6.12 -36.53 10.92
CA GLN A 244 7.39 -37.09 11.39
C GLN A 244 8.02 -38.04 10.35
N VAL A 245 7.19 -38.88 9.69
CA VAL A 245 7.63 -39.76 8.60
C VAL A 245 8.17 -38.94 7.42
N LEU A 246 7.46 -37.90 7.00
CA LEU A 246 7.89 -37.01 5.91
C LEU A 246 9.20 -36.29 6.25
N ILE A 247 9.36 -35.80 7.48
CA ILE A 247 10.62 -35.21 7.95
C ILE A 247 11.76 -36.23 7.87
N ARG A 248 11.52 -37.49 8.26
CA ARG A 248 12.51 -38.57 8.17
C ARG A 248 12.89 -38.90 6.72
N MET A 249 11.94 -38.77 5.79
CA MET A 249 12.15 -38.86 4.33
C MET A 249 12.81 -37.60 3.72
N LYS A 250 13.26 -36.65 4.55
CA LYS A 250 13.87 -35.37 4.13
C LYS A 250 12.93 -34.45 3.34
N VAL A 251 11.61 -34.64 3.46
CA VAL A 251 10.62 -33.70 2.94
C VAL A 251 10.52 -32.52 3.89
N ASN A 252 10.54 -31.30 3.33
CA ASN A 252 10.36 -30.09 4.13
C ASN A 252 8.89 -29.96 4.57
N ILE A 253 8.62 -30.23 5.85
CA ILE A 253 7.26 -30.16 6.39
C ILE A 253 6.64 -28.76 6.29
N PHE A 254 7.44 -27.69 6.40
CA PHE A 254 6.91 -26.33 6.21
C PHE A 254 6.41 -26.11 4.80
N ARG A 255 7.01 -26.76 3.78
CA ARG A 255 6.48 -26.69 2.41
C ARG A 255 5.10 -27.31 2.31
N VAL A 256 4.85 -28.43 3.00
CA VAL A 256 3.52 -29.04 3.05
C VAL A 256 2.54 -28.12 3.76
N ILE A 257 2.89 -27.63 4.96
CA ILE A 257 2.03 -26.73 5.75
C ILE A 257 1.71 -25.44 4.99
N ILE A 258 2.70 -24.82 4.34
CA ILE A 258 2.52 -23.58 3.58
C ILE A 258 1.63 -23.83 2.36
N LEU A 259 1.82 -24.91 1.59
CA LEU A 259 0.95 -25.20 0.45
C LEU A 259 -0.47 -25.55 0.89
N SER A 260 -0.64 -26.37 1.93
CA SER A 260 -1.95 -26.65 2.53
C SER A 260 -2.60 -25.40 3.10
N GLY A 261 -1.82 -24.50 3.70
CA GLY A 261 -2.30 -23.22 4.24
C GLY A 261 -2.70 -22.24 3.13
N THR A 262 -1.94 -22.16 2.03
CA THR A 262 -2.33 -21.39 0.84
C THR A 262 -3.61 -21.92 0.23
N PHE A 263 -3.76 -23.24 0.13
CA PHE A 263 -5.01 -23.87 -0.29
C PHE A 263 -6.17 -23.46 0.63
N ALA A 264 -6.00 -23.64 1.95
CA ALA A 264 -7.04 -23.33 2.94
C ALA A 264 -7.43 -21.85 2.94
N LEU A 265 -6.45 -20.95 2.81
CA LEU A 265 -6.69 -19.52 2.82
C LEU A 265 -7.32 -19.04 1.51
N ALA A 266 -6.95 -19.62 0.36
CA ALA A 266 -7.60 -19.35 -0.93
C ALA A 266 -9.05 -19.87 -0.96
N MET A 267 -9.30 -21.02 -0.34
CA MET A 267 -10.64 -21.58 -0.14
C MET A 267 -11.48 -20.72 0.80
N ALA A 268 -10.93 -20.30 1.94
CA ALA A 268 -11.60 -19.39 2.88
C ALA A 268 -11.87 -18.02 2.25
N PHE A 269 -10.95 -17.51 1.44
CA PHE A 269 -11.13 -16.30 0.64
C PHE A 269 -12.32 -16.44 -0.32
N ALA A 270 -12.36 -17.48 -1.15
CA ALA A 270 -13.46 -17.68 -2.09
C ALA A 270 -14.80 -17.96 -1.37
N GLY A 271 -14.79 -18.69 -0.26
CA GLY A 271 -15.99 -18.93 0.53
C GLY A 271 -16.55 -17.66 1.19
N ASN A 272 -15.67 -16.77 1.66
CA ASN A 272 -16.06 -15.55 2.38
C ASN A 272 -16.31 -14.35 1.47
N ASP A 273 -15.42 -14.08 0.50
CA ASP A 273 -15.41 -12.83 -0.26
C ASP A 273 -16.15 -12.92 -1.59
N LEU A 274 -16.55 -14.12 -2.04
CA LEU A 274 -17.33 -14.25 -3.27
C LEU A 274 -18.67 -13.49 -3.18
N VAL A 275 -19.29 -13.43 -1.99
CA VAL A 275 -20.50 -12.62 -1.78
C VAL A 275 -20.27 -11.13 -2.06
N ASN A 276 -19.06 -10.62 -1.84
CA ASN A 276 -18.75 -9.20 -2.05
C ASN A 276 -18.87 -8.85 -3.54
N PHE A 277 -18.52 -9.78 -4.44
CA PHE A 277 -18.50 -9.52 -5.88
C PHE A 277 -19.82 -9.87 -6.58
N ILE A 278 -20.47 -10.96 -6.16
CA ILE A 278 -21.65 -11.49 -6.85
C ILE A 278 -22.91 -11.51 -6.01
N GLY A 279 -22.82 -11.25 -4.69
CA GLY A 279 -23.97 -11.30 -3.80
C GLY A 279 -25.08 -10.34 -4.22
N VAL A 280 -24.71 -9.09 -4.53
CA VAL A 280 -25.65 -8.06 -5.00
C VAL A 280 -26.22 -8.35 -6.40
N PRO A 281 -25.42 -8.68 -7.43
CA PRO A 281 -25.94 -9.13 -8.73
C PRO A 281 -26.91 -10.32 -8.63
N VAL A 282 -26.56 -11.32 -7.80
CA VAL A 282 -27.38 -12.52 -7.61
C VAL A 282 -28.67 -12.16 -6.87
N ALA A 283 -28.60 -11.31 -5.85
CA ALA A 283 -29.78 -10.82 -5.15
C ALA A 283 -30.70 -10.03 -6.08
N ALA A 284 -30.15 -9.17 -6.95
CA ALA A 284 -30.92 -8.43 -7.95
C ALA A 284 -31.62 -9.37 -8.96
N TYR A 285 -30.92 -10.40 -9.44
CA TYR A 285 -31.52 -11.43 -10.29
C TYR A 285 -32.65 -12.18 -9.58
N GLN A 286 -32.45 -12.56 -8.31
CA GLN A 286 -33.49 -13.23 -7.50
C GLN A 286 -34.69 -12.30 -7.25
N SER A 287 -34.46 -11.01 -6.97
CA SER A 287 -35.52 -10.01 -6.84
C SER A 287 -36.34 -9.89 -8.13
N TYR A 288 -35.67 -9.88 -9.30
CA TYR A 288 -36.35 -9.83 -10.59
C TYR A 288 -37.17 -11.10 -10.84
N ASP A 289 -36.62 -12.29 -10.56
CA ASP A 289 -37.33 -13.56 -10.74
C ASP A 289 -38.59 -13.64 -9.85
N ILE A 290 -38.48 -13.23 -8.58
CA ILE A 290 -39.63 -13.13 -7.66
C ILE A 290 -40.68 -12.18 -8.24
N TRP A 291 -40.27 -11.00 -8.69
CA TRP A 291 -41.19 -10.00 -9.23
C TRP A 291 -41.86 -10.45 -10.54
N HIS A 292 -41.07 -10.96 -11.48
CA HIS A 292 -41.55 -11.43 -12.79
C HIS A 292 -42.61 -12.53 -12.63
N ASN A 293 -42.41 -13.45 -11.69
CA ASN A 293 -43.34 -14.55 -11.41
C ASN A 293 -44.55 -14.13 -10.53
N SER A 294 -44.54 -12.94 -9.91
CA SER A 294 -45.58 -12.50 -8.97
C SER A 294 -46.85 -11.95 -9.65
N GLY A 295 -46.73 -11.39 -10.86
CA GLY A 295 -47.81 -10.64 -11.52
C GLY A 295 -48.15 -9.27 -10.91
N VAL A 296 -47.39 -8.80 -9.92
CA VAL A 296 -47.61 -7.51 -9.23
C VAL A 296 -46.80 -6.38 -9.90
N ALA A 297 -47.25 -5.12 -9.79
CA ALA A 297 -46.50 -3.96 -10.27
C ALA A 297 -45.15 -3.79 -9.54
N HIS A 298 -44.16 -3.19 -10.21
CA HIS A 298 -42.77 -3.09 -9.71
C HIS A 298 -42.61 -2.23 -8.46
N ASP A 299 -43.54 -1.30 -8.25
CA ASP A 299 -43.64 -0.37 -7.13
C ASP A 299 -44.64 -0.85 -6.05
N GLY A 300 -45.29 -2.00 -6.27
CA GLY A 300 -46.30 -2.56 -5.38
C GLY A 300 -45.88 -3.84 -4.68
N LEU A 301 -44.82 -4.53 -5.15
CA LEU A 301 -44.36 -5.79 -4.57
C LEU A 301 -43.30 -5.56 -3.50
N LEU A 302 -43.64 -5.83 -2.24
CA LEU A 302 -42.66 -5.87 -1.15
C LEU A 302 -41.73 -7.08 -1.28
N MET A 303 -40.43 -6.88 -1.07
CA MET A 303 -39.40 -7.91 -1.22
C MET A 303 -39.27 -8.83 0.01
N GLY A 304 -40.40 -9.22 0.61
CA GLY A 304 -40.42 -10.14 1.76
C GLY A 304 -39.90 -11.54 1.41
N ALA A 305 -40.22 -12.05 0.22
CA ALA A 305 -39.75 -13.35 -0.25
C ALA A 305 -38.22 -13.40 -0.39
N LEU A 306 -37.54 -12.26 -0.65
CA LEU A 306 -36.08 -12.19 -0.74
C LEU A 306 -35.38 -12.49 0.60
N ALA A 307 -36.08 -12.30 1.73
CA ALA A 307 -35.57 -12.63 3.06
C ALA A 307 -35.57 -14.14 3.35
N ASP A 308 -36.29 -14.95 2.56
CA ASP A 308 -36.42 -16.37 2.83
C ASP A 308 -35.08 -17.11 2.67
N GLY A 309 -34.78 -18.02 3.61
CA GLY A 309 -33.54 -18.80 3.64
C GLY A 309 -33.51 -19.93 2.61
N GLN A 310 -34.63 -20.23 1.95
CA GLN A 310 -34.72 -21.30 0.95
C GLN A 310 -34.17 -20.91 -0.43
N ILE A 311 -33.97 -19.61 -0.70
CA ILE A 311 -33.43 -19.15 -1.98
C ILE A 311 -31.93 -19.46 -2.00
N SER A 312 -31.54 -20.50 -2.73
CA SER A 312 -30.14 -20.92 -2.89
C SER A 312 -29.56 -20.42 -4.21
N THR A 313 -28.30 -20.00 -4.21
CA THR A 313 -27.60 -19.61 -5.44
C THR A 313 -27.30 -20.86 -6.28
N PRO A 314 -27.62 -20.88 -7.59
CA PRO A 314 -27.31 -22.01 -8.46
C PRO A 314 -25.81 -22.36 -8.46
N THR A 315 -25.47 -23.63 -8.23
CA THR A 315 -24.07 -24.09 -8.17
C THR A 315 -23.30 -23.81 -9.47
N ALA A 316 -23.97 -23.85 -10.62
CA ALA A 316 -23.36 -23.52 -11.91
C ALA A 316 -22.83 -22.07 -11.96
N LEU A 317 -23.54 -21.12 -11.34
CA LEU A 317 -23.10 -19.73 -11.27
C LEU A 317 -21.89 -19.58 -10.35
N LEU A 318 -21.87 -20.28 -9.22
CA LEU A 318 -20.72 -20.30 -8.30
C LEU A 318 -19.47 -20.92 -8.94
N LEU A 319 -19.63 -21.97 -9.75
CA LEU A 319 -18.53 -22.57 -10.50
C LEU A 319 -18.01 -21.63 -11.60
N LEU A 320 -18.91 -20.95 -12.32
CA LEU A 320 -18.53 -19.96 -13.33
C LEU A 320 -17.73 -18.82 -12.71
N THR A 321 -18.19 -18.28 -11.57
CA THR A 321 -17.50 -17.18 -10.91
C THR A 321 -16.15 -17.63 -10.37
N GLY A 322 -16.07 -18.81 -9.73
CA GLY A 322 -14.79 -19.43 -9.35
C GLY A 322 -13.83 -19.59 -10.54
N PHE A 323 -14.33 -19.96 -11.72
CA PHE A 323 -13.53 -20.04 -12.94
C PHE A 323 -12.99 -18.67 -13.38
N VAL A 324 -13.80 -17.61 -13.36
CA VAL A 324 -13.34 -16.25 -13.67
C VAL A 324 -12.30 -15.75 -12.65
N MET A 325 -12.47 -16.08 -11.36
CA MET A 325 -11.47 -15.76 -10.32
C MET A 325 -10.12 -16.41 -10.64
N ILE A 326 -10.13 -17.69 -11.03
CA ILE A 326 -8.92 -18.41 -11.43
C ILE A 326 -8.26 -17.75 -12.64
N LEU A 327 -9.01 -17.47 -13.72
CA LEU A 327 -8.47 -16.77 -14.89
C LEU A 327 -7.84 -15.42 -14.50
N THR A 328 -8.51 -14.67 -13.63
CA THR A 328 -8.01 -13.39 -13.13
C THR A 328 -6.67 -13.55 -12.44
N LEU A 329 -6.53 -14.53 -11.54
CA LEU A 329 -5.29 -14.78 -10.82
C LEU A 329 -4.11 -15.08 -11.77
N TRP A 330 -4.36 -15.83 -12.84
CA TRP A 330 -3.31 -16.22 -13.79
C TRP A 330 -2.91 -15.10 -14.76
N PHE A 331 -3.87 -14.29 -15.23
CA PHE A 331 -3.63 -13.34 -16.32
C PHE A 331 -3.53 -11.87 -15.88
N SER A 332 -3.98 -11.52 -14.66
CA SER A 332 -3.99 -10.14 -14.19
C SER A 332 -2.59 -9.64 -13.81
N LYS A 333 -2.07 -8.68 -14.58
CA LYS A 333 -0.85 -7.93 -14.24
C LYS A 333 -1.01 -7.14 -12.92
N LYS A 334 -2.23 -6.71 -12.61
CA LYS A 334 -2.55 -5.98 -11.38
C LYS A 334 -2.44 -6.90 -10.17
N ALA A 335 -3.01 -8.11 -10.23
CA ALA A 335 -2.84 -9.13 -9.20
C ALA A 335 -1.36 -9.42 -8.93
N ARG A 336 -0.55 -9.55 -10.00
CA ARG A 336 0.89 -9.77 -9.84
C ARG A 336 1.60 -8.63 -9.10
N HIS A 337 1.31 -7.39 -9.50
CA HIS A 337 1.88 -6.20 -8.85
C HIS A 337 1.45 -6.08 -7.37
N VAL A 338 0.21 -6.43 -7.05
CA VAL A 338 -0.31 -6.40 -5.68
C VAL A 338 0.38 -7.45 -4.81
N ILE A 339 0.58 -8.68 -5.33
CA ILE A 339 1.37 -9.72 -4.65
C ILE A 339 2.79 -9.22 -4.38
N ASP A 340 3.49 -8.70 -5.40
CA ASP A 340 4.86 -8.21 -5.25
C ASP A 340 4.95 -7.05 -4.23
N THR A 341 3.93 -6.17 -4.20
CA THR A 341 3.86 -5.07 -3.22
C THR A 341 3.63 -5.57 -1.80
N GLY A 342 2.73 -6.54 -1.62
CA GLY A 342 2.44 -7.17 -0.33
C GLY A 342 3.66 -7.92 0.24
N VAL A 343 4.41 -8.61 -0.61
CA VAL A 343 5.68 -9.27 -0.22
C VAL A 343 6.68 -8.23 0.28
N ASN A 344 6.81 -7.10 -0.41
CA ASN A 344 7.74 -6.04 -0.02
C ASN A 344 7.36 -5.37 1.32
N LEU A 345 6.07 -5.18 1.60
CA LEU A 345 5.60 -4.57 2.86
C LEU A 345 5.78 -5.49 4.08
N SER A 346 5.73 -6.81 3.88
CA SER A 346 5.77 -7.81 4.96
C SER A 346 7.18 -8.35 5.25
N ARG A 347 8.20 -7.83 4.54
CA ARG A 347 9.58 -8.31 4.58
C ARG A 347 10.18 -8.20 6.00
N GLN A 348 10.89 -9.26 6.43
CA GLN A 348 11.56 -9.35 7.73
C GLN A 348 12.82 -8.46 7.81
N ASN A 349 13.50 -8.23 6.69
CA ASN A 349 14.77 -7.51 6.66
C ASN A 349 14.56 -5.99 6.56
N GLU A 350 15.38 -5.24 7.29
CA GLU A 350 15.35 -3.77 7.42
C GLU A 350 15.66 -3.01 6.12
N GLY A 351 16.02 -3.72 5.04
CA GLY A 351 16.49 -3.14 3.78
C GLY A 351 15.47 -2.40 2.89
N GLY A 352 14.34 -1.95 3.42
CA GLY A 352 13.28 -1.29 2.64
C GLY A 352 13.08 0.16 3.07
N GLU A 353 12.76 1.06 2.13
CA GLU A 353 12.35 2.42 2.47
C GLU A 353 11.11 2.38 3.38
N GLU A 354 11.23 2.90 4.61
CA GLU A 354 10.10 3.09 5.52
C GLU A 354 9.19 4.18 4.96
N LYS A 355 8.15 3.77 4.23
CA LYS A 355 7.27 4.66 3.44
C LYS A 355 6.46 5.66 4.28
N PHE A 356 6.33 5.43 5.59
CA PHE A 356 5.47 6.20 6.46
C PHE A 356 6.28 7.03 7.44
N SER A 357 5.93 8.30 7.60
CA SER A 357 6.54 9.17 8.60
C SER A 357 5.97 8.89 10.00
N SER A 358 6.81 9.10 11.01
CA SER A 358 6.37 9.03 12.41
C SER A 358 5.27 10.04 12.71
N ASN A 359 4.29 9.66 13.53
CA ASN A 359 3.23 10.56 14.02
C ASN A 359 3.20 10.59 15.56
N PHE A 360 2.36 11.42 16.17
CA PHE A 360 2.28 11.50 17.63
C PHE A 360 1.83 10.18 18.27
N LEU A 361 0.79 9.56 17.72
CA LEU A 361 0.20 8.31 18.25
C LEU A 361 1.20 7.14 18.21
N SER A 362 1.92 6.97 17.09
CA SER A 362 2.96 5.93 16.95
C SER A 362 4.09 6.11 17.95
N ARG A 363 4.59 7.35 18.13
CA ARG A 363 5.62 7.65 19.15
C ARG A 363 5.13 7.33 20.55
N PHE A 364 3.88 7.66 20.86
CA PHE A 364 3.27 7.36 22.15
C PHE A 364 3.14 5.85 22.39
N LEU A 365 2.60 5.10 21.43
CA LEU A 365 2.45 3.64 21.53
C LEU A 365 3.80 2.94 21.69
N VAL A 366 4.80 3.27 20.85
CA VAL A 366 6.14 2.69 20.97
C VAL A 366 6.75 3.00 22.33
N ARG A 367 6.57 4.23 22.85
CA ARG A 367 7.08 4.59 24.19
C ARG A 367 6.44 3.74 25.28
N ILE A 368 5.12 3.53 25.24
CA ILE A 368 4.43 2.62 26.18
C ILE A 368 4.97 1.20 26.06
N THR A 369 5.10 0.67 24.83
CA THR A 369 5.62 -0.69 24.62
C THR A 369 7.04 -0.84 25.17
N VAL A 370 7.91 0.15 24.98
CA VAL A 370 9.28 0.14 25.54
C VAL A 370 9.24 0.19 27.07
N ILE A 371 8.36 1.00 27.67
CA ILE A 371 8.19 1.04 29.12
C ILE A 371 7.72 -0.32 29.66
N CYS A 372 6.71 -0.92 29.04
CA CYS A 372 6.23 -2.26 29.41
C CYS A 372 7.33 -3.32 29.25
N ALA A 373 8.07 -3.29 28.14
CA ALA A 373 9.18 -4.22 27.91
C ALA A 373 10.27 -4.07 28.97
N ASN A 374 10.61 -2.84 29.36
CA ASN A 374 11.58 -2.58 30.43
C ASN A 374 11.08 -3.06 31.79
N ALA A 375 9.78 -2.88 32.10
CA ALA A 375 9.19 -3.40 33.33
C ALA A 375 9.21 -4.95 33.36
N VAL A 376 8.88 -5.60 32.24
CA VAL A 376 8.99 -7.06 32.12
C VAL A 376 10.43 -7.53 32.28
N ASN A 377 11.40 -6.86 31.64
CA ASN A 377 12.83 -7.19 31.78
C ASN A 377 13.36 -6.96 33.19
N PHE A 378 12.79 -6.02 33.95
CA PHE A 378 13.15 -5.79 35.34
C PHE A 378 12.69 -6.93 36.27
N ILE A 379 11.50 -7.49 35.99
CA ILE A 379 10.93 -8.59 36.79
C ILE A 379 11.50 -9.96 36.35
N MET A 380 11.89 -10.10 35.08
CA MET A 380 12.31 -11.39 34.52
C MET A 380 13.73 -11.77 34.94
N PRO A 381 13.97 -12.99 35.46
CA PRO A 381 15.31 -13.47 35.77
C PRO A 381 16.21 -13.47 34.52
N LYS A 382 17.46 -13.00 34.67
CA LYS A 382 18.45 -12.93 33.57
C LYS A 382 18.64 -14.27 32.85
N SER A 383 18.60 -15.39 33.58
CA SER A 383 18.74 -16.72 32.99
C SER A 383 17.59 -17.09 32.03
N ILE A 384 16.37 -16.62 32.30
CA ILE A 384 15.21 -16.82 31.42
C ILE A 384 15.30 -15.85 30.24
N SER A 385 15.62 -14.57 30.49
CA SER A 385 15.82 -13.57 29.44
C SER A 385 16.85 -14.05 28.41
N ASN A 386 18.04 -14.45 28.86
CA ASN A 386 19.11 -14.90 27.98
C ASN A 386 18.71 -16.15 27.17
N LYS A 387 17.98 -17.10 27.80
CA LYS A 387 17.44 -18.27 27.11
C LYS A 387 16.46 -17.89 26.01
N ILE A 388 15.58 -16.91 26.26
CA ILE A 388 14.64 -16.41 25.26
C ILE A 388 15.41 -15.68 24.15
N ASP A 389 16.31 -14.77 24.49
CA ASP A 389 17.07 -13.96 23.53
C ASP A 389 17.86 -14.81 22.54
N HIS A 390 18.50 -15.89 23.01
CA HIS A 390 19.21 -16.84 22.14
C HIS A 390 18.30 -17.54 21.12
N ARG A 391 16.98 -17.65 21.37
CA ARG A 391 16.01 -18.19 20.39
C ARG A 391 15.68 -17.19 19.29
N PHE A 392 15.91 -15.90 19.52
CA PHE A 392 15.66 -14.82 18.56
C PHE A 392 16.92 -14.35 17.82
N GLU A 393 18.07 -15.00 18.04
CA GLU A 393 19.28 -14.76 17.25
C GLU A 393 19.08 -15.23 15.80
N LYS A 394 19.23 -14.29 14.85
CA LYS A 394 19.10 -14.56 13.42
C LYS A 394 20.36 -15.24 12.88
N PRO A 395 20.27 -16.19 11.96
CA PRO A 395 21.43 -16.75 11.27
C PRO A 395 22.12 -15.66 10.44
N GLU A 396 23.45 -15.73 10.35
CA GLU A 396 24.20 -14.84 9.46
C GLU A 396 23.78 -15.09 7.99
N PRO A 397 23.55 -14.03 7.22
CA PRO A 397 23.21 -14.17 5.80
C PRO A 397 24.37 -14.79 5.02
N ASP A 398 24.07 -15.73 4.13
CA ASP A 398 25.07 -16.33 3.24
C ASP A 398 25.63 -15.26 2.29
N PRO A 399 26.94 -14.95 2.33
CA PRO A 399 27.55 -13.90 1.52
C PRO A 399 27.47 -14.18 0.01
N ASN A 400 27.18 -15.42 -0.41
CA ASN A 400 27.07 -15.80 -1.82
C ASN A 400 25.68 -15.54 -2.42
N VAL A 401 24.67 -15.25 -1.61
CA VAL A 401 23.29 -15.02 -2.05
C VAL A 401 23.03 -13.52 -2.13
N LYS A 402 22.64 -13.03 -3.31
CA LYS A 402 22.26 -11.63 -3.48
C LYS A 402 21.09 -11.28 -2.56
N GLU A 403 21.09 -10.08 -2.00
CA GLU A 403 20.06 -9.62 -1.07
C GLU A 403 18.63 -9.65 -1.66
N GLU A 404 18.52 -9.56 -2.99
CA GLU A 404 17.26 -9.65 -3.76
C GLU A 404 16.74 -11.09 -3.89
N ASP A 405 17.65 -12.05 -3.80
CA ASP A 405 17.36 -13.47 -3.90
C ASP A 405 16.99 -14.09 -2.53
N LEU A 406 17.20 -13.35 -1.44
CA LEU A 406 16.73 -13.76 -0.11
C LEU A 406 15.20 -13.81 -0.04
N PRO A 407 14.62 -14.80 0.67
CA PRO A 407 13.20 -14.83 0.94
C PRO A 407 12.80 -13.62 1.81
N ALA A 408 11.59 -13.11 1.60
CA ALA A 408 11.10 -11.96 2.34
C ALA A 408 10.88 -12.28 3.83
N PHE A 409 10.55 -13.54 4.14
CA PHE A 409 10.50 -14.07 5.50
C PHE A 409 10.70 -15.58 5.50
N ASP A 410 11.10 -16.14 6.64
CA ASP A 410 11.32 -17.58 6.78
C ASP A 410 10.04 -18.43 6.73
N LEU A 411 10.24 -19.75 6.63
CA LEU A 411 9.18 -20.74 6.49
C LEU A 411 8.30 -20.87 7.75
N VAL A 412 8.83 -20.57 8.95
CA VAL A 412 8.07 -20.63 10.20
C VAL A 412 7.02 -19.52 10.21
N ARG A 413 7.44 -18.27 9.95
CA ARG A 413 6.52 -17.13 9.86
C ARG A 413 5.52 -17.30 8.73
N ALA A 414 5.96 -17.80 7.57
CA ALA A 414 5.06 -18.06 6.44
C ALA A 414 3.96 -19.08 6.80
N ALA A 415 4.34 -20.18 7.46
CA ALA A 415 3.39 -21.21 7.89
C ALA A 415 2.37 -20.64 8.89
N ILE A 416 2.83 -19.88 9.88
CA ILE A 416 1.96 -19.33 10.93
C ILE A 416 1.02 -18.27 10.37
N ASN A 417 1.51 -17.39 9.51
CA ASN A 417 0.66 -16.43 8.82
C ASN A 417 -0.50 -17.14 8.10
N LEU A 418 -0.21 -18.20 7.35
CA LEU A 418 -1.24 -18.93 6.62
C LEU A 418 -2.20 -19.68 7.54
N VAL A 419 -1.69 -20.46 8.49
CA VAL A 419 -2.51 -21.28 9.41
C VAL A 419 -3.41 -20.39 10.28
N VAL A 420 -2.87 -19.33 10.87
CA VAL A 420 -3.64 -18.45 11.76
C VAL A 420 -4.66 -17.65 10.97
N SER A 421 -4.28 -17.04 9.83
CA SER A 421 -5.22 -16.27 9.02
C SER A 421 -6.34 -17.13 8.46
N SER A 422 -6.03 -18.31 7.90
CA SER A 422 -7.06 -19.20 7.34
C SER A 422 -8.02 -19.67 8.43
N SER A 423 -7.51 -19.98 9.62
CA SER A 423 -8.32 -20.41 10.76
C SER A 423 -9.24 -19.31 11.25
N LEU A 424 -8.73 -18.08 11.42
CA LEU A 424 -9.54 -16.94 11.88
C LEU A 424 -10.65 -16.56 10.89
N ILE A 425 -10.33 -16.54 9.59
CA ILE A 425 -11.32 -16.27 8.54
C ILE A 425 -12.39 -17.37 8.55
N ALA A 426 -11.98 -18.64 8.55
CA ALA A 426 -12.91 -19.76 8.55
C ALA A 426 -13.80 -19.81 9.81
N ILE A 427 -13.29 -19.41 10.98
CA ILE A 427 -14.10 -19.25 12.20
C ILE A 427 -15.19 -18.21 11.96
N GLY A 428 -14.83 -17.03 11.44
CA GLY A 428 -15.78 -15.95 11.12
C GLY A 428 -16.85 -16.40 10.14
N THR A 429 -16.44 -16.99 9.00
CA THR A 429 -17.35 -17.55 8.00
C THR A 429 -18.29 -18.59 8.61
N SER A 430 -17.81 -19.44 9.54
CA SER A 430 -18.65 -20.44 10.19
C SER A 430 -19.72 -19.86 11.14
N PHE A 431 -19.55 -18.61 11.59
CA PHE A 431 -20.55 -17.85 12.32
C PHE A 431 -21.39 -16.95 11.42
N LYS A 432 -21.26 -17.10 10.09
CA LYS A 432 -21.86 -16.20 9.09
C LYS A 432 -21.49 -14.72 9.33
N LEU A 433 -20.32 -14.48 9.93
CA LEU A 433 -19.76 -13.15 10.14
C LEU A 433 -18.75 -12.88 9.03
N PRO A 434 -19.07 -12.06 8.01
CA PRO A 434 -18.15 -11.75 6.94
C PRO A 434 -16.99 -10.94 7.51
N LEU A 435 -15.81 -11.54 7.56
CA LEU A 435 -14.60 -10.88 8.02
C LEU A 435 -13.84 -10.33 6.82
N SER A 436 -13.14 -9.22 7.02
CA SER A 436 -12.21 -8.72 6.02
C SER A 436 -10.97 -9.62 5.96
N THR A 437 -10.85 -10.41 4.89
CA THR A 437 -9.66 -11.27 4.68
C THR A 437 -8.40 -10.42 4.57
N THR A 438 -8.48 -9.25 3.96
CA THR A 438 -7.42 -8.24 3.89
C THR A 438 -6.97 -7.80 5.30
N TYR A 439 -7.92 -7.53 6.21
CA TYR A 439 -7.57 -7.07 7.55
C TYR A 439 -6.97 -8.18 8.38
N VAL A 440 -7.58 -9.36 8.36
CA VAL A 440 -7.12 -10.52 9.15
C VAL A 440 -5.72 -10.95 8.70
N THR A 441 -5.49 -11.12 7.39
CA THR A 441 -4.19 -11.55 6.87
C THR A 441 -3.09 -10.52 7.12
N PHE A 442 -3.39 -9.23 6.90
CA PHE A 442 -2.45 -8.15 7.18
C PHE A 442 -2.12 -8.09 8.68
N MET A 443 -3.11 -8.15 9.57
CA MET A 443 -2.90 -8.03 11.01
C MET A 443 -2.18 -9.24 11.61
N VAL A 444 -2.47 -10.46 11.14
CA VAL A 444 -1.66 -11.63 11.50
C VAL A 444 -0.21 -11.45 11.06
N ALA A 445 0.02 -10.97 9.83
CA ALA A 445 1.38 -10.72 9.34
C ALA A 445 2.11 -9.63 10.13
N MET A 446 1.41 -8.57 10.56
CA MET A 446 1.98 -7.52 11.41
C MET A 446 2.25 -8.01 12.82
N GLY A 447 1.34 -8.80 13.41
CA GLY A 447 1.54 -9.42 14.72
C GLY A 447 2.71 -10.41 14.74
N SER A 448 2.80 -11.27 13.72
CA SER A 448 3.93 -12.18 13.58
C SER A 448 5.25 -11.42 13.33
N SER A 449 5.19 -10.28 12.62
CA SER A 449 6.36 -9.40 12.46
C SER A 449 6.85 -8.84 13.80
N LEU A 450 5.93 -8.42 14.66
CA LEU A 450 6.24 -7.88 15.97
C LEU A 450 6.86 -8.96 16.85
N ALA A 451 6.27 -10.16 16.87
CA ALA A 451 6.76 -11.32 17.62
C ALA A 451 8.19 -11.72 17.20
N ASP A 452 8.53 -11.58 15.92
CA ASP A 452 9.87 -11.84 15.37
C ASP A 452 10.93 -10.79 15.77
N ARG A 453 10.56 -9.78 16.58
CA ARG A 453 11.42 -8.62 16.90
C ARG A 453 11.92 -7.92 15.63
N ALA A 454 11.13 -7.94 14.55
CA ALA A 454 11.51 -7.28 13.31
C ALA A 454 11.39 -5.77 13.41
N TRP A 455 10.68 -5.24 14.42
CA TRP A 455 10.49 -3.81 14.65
C TRP A 455 11.59 -3.32 15.59
N GLY A 456 12.75 -2.99 15.02
CA GLY A 456 13.90 -2.46 15.77
C GLY A 456 13.60 -1.10 16.39
N ARG A 457 14.44 -0.64 17.34
CA ARG A 457 14.26 0.68 17.97
C ARG A 457 14.21 1.82 16.95
N ASP A 458 14.98 1.70 15.87
CA ASP A 458 15.08 2.72 14.83
C ASP A 458 13.92 2.70 13.83
N SER A 459 13.23 1.56 13.67
CA SER A 459 12.13 1.39 12.69
C SER A 459 10.74 1.29 13.33
N ALA A 460 10.64 0.97 14.62
CA ALA A 460 9.37 0.67 15.29
C ALA A 460 8.35 1.79 15.18
N VAL A 461 8.76 3.05 15.33
CA VAL A 461 7.84 4.20 15.23
C VAL A 461 7.25 4.32 13.84
N TYR A 462 8.06 4.12 12.79
CA TYR A 462 7.62 4.21 11.40
C TYR A 462 6.70 3.05 11.02
N ARG A 463 7.00 1.83 11.48
CA ARG A 463 6.15 0.65 11.25
C ARG A 463 4.82 0.73 11.98
N VAL A 464 4.81 1.16 13.24
CA VAL A 464 3.56 1.43 13.99
C VAL A 464 2.76 2.53 13.30
N ALA A 465 3.41 3.61 12.84
CA ALA A 465 2.74 4.65 12.06
C ALA A 465 2.13 4.08 10.77
N GLY A 466 2.83 3.18 10.09
CA GLY A 466 2.31 2.44 8.94
C GLY A 466 1.05 1.65 9.26
N VAL A 467 1.07 0.82 10.31
CA VAL A 467 -0.11 0.06 10.77
C VAL A 467 -1.29 0.99 11.07
N LEU A 468 -1.05 2.09 11.79
CA LEU A 468 -2.10 3.06 12.14
C LEU A 468 -2.66 3.79 10.92
N ASN A 469 -1.81 4.17 9.95
CA ASN A 469 -2.26 4.80 8.72
C ASN A 469 -3.10 3.85 7.87
N VAL A 470 -2.74 2.56 7.83
CA VAL A 470 -3.52 1.52 7.17
C VAL A 470 -4.88 1.34 7.84
N ILE A 471 -4.92 1.23 9.18
CA ILE A 471 -6.17 1.17 9.95
C ILE A 471 -7.02 2.44 9.72
N GLY A 472 -6.41 3.62 9.73
CA GLY A 472 -7.11 4.88 9.42
C GLY A 472 -7.71 4.90 8.01
N GLY A 473 -6.98 4.34 7.03
CA GLY A 473 -7.46 4.15 5.68
C GLY A 473 -8.70 3.25 5.61
N TRP A 474 -8.78 2.21 6.44
CA TRP A 474 -9.91 1.29 6.53
C TRP A 474 -11.20 1.96 7.05
N PHE A 475 -11.09 2.83 8.05
CA PHE A 475 -12.22 3.65 8.49
C PHE A 475 -12.65 4.64 7.41
N LEU A 476 -11.69 5.24 6.70
CA LEU A 476 -11.99 6.13 5.58
C LEU A 476 -12.72 5.38 4.46
N THR A 477 -12.34 4.13 4.15
CA THR A 477 -13.06 3.29 3.18
C THR A 477 -14.52 3.15 3.56
N ALA A 478 -14.83 2.77 4.80
CA ALA A 478 -16.22 2.60 5.26
C ALA A 478 -17.05 3.90 5.10
N ILE A 479 -16.47 5.06 5.44
CA ILE A 479 -17.14 6.35 5.31
C ILE A 479 -17.38 6.70 3.83
N VAL A 480 -16.38 6.54 2.98
CA VAL A 480 -16.48 6.86 1.54
C VAL A 480 -17.44 5.89 0.84
N ALA A 481 -17.43 4.61 1.20
CA ALA A 481 -18.34 3.57 0.72
C ALA A 481 -19.80 3.94 1.05
N PHE A 482 -20.07 4.25 2.32
CA PHE A 482 -21.40 4.66 2.79
C PHE A 482 -21.89 5.92 2.08
N ILE A 483 -21.10 7.01 2.09
CA ILE A 483 -21.50 8.27 1.48
C ILE A 483 -21.65 8.13 -0.04
N GLY A 484 -20.72 7.40 -0.68
CA GLY A 484 -20.76 7.13 -2.12
C GLY A 484 -22.05 6.43 -2.52
N ALA A 485 -22.35 5.28 -1.88
CA ALA A 485 -23.58 4.53 -2.17
C ALA A 485 -24.85 5.32 -1.83
N PHE A 486 -24.85 6.10 -0.75
CA PHE A 486 -25.96 6.97 -0.39
C PHE A 486 -26.24 8.00 -1.50
N LEU A 487 -25.21 8.67 -2.02
CA LEU A 487 -25.36 9.67 -3.08
C LEU A 487 -25.82 9.03 -4.40
N VAL A 488 -25.24 7.89 -4.77
CA VAL A 488 -25.64 7.16 -5.98
C VAL A 488 -27.10 6.70 -5.88
N ALA A 489 -27.51 6.18 -4.72
CA ALA A 489 -28.91 5.78 -4.48
C ALA A 489 -29.88 6.96 -4.65
N GLY A 490 -29.55 8.14 -4.14
CA GLY A 490 -30.37 9.34 -4.35
C GLY A 490 -30.49 9.72 -5.84
N ILE A 491 -29.39 9.67 -6.60
CA ILE A 491 -29.39 9.95 -8.04
C ILE A 491 -30.24 8.94 -8.80
N LEU A 492 -30.12 7.65 -8.49
CA LEU A 492 -30.87 6.59 -9.16
C LEU A 492 -32.36 6.62 -8.78
N TYR A 493 -32.68 6.89 -7.52
CA TYR A 493 -34.07 6.96 -7.05
C TYR A 493 -34.85 8.06 -7.78
N TYR A 494 -34.33 9.30 -7.82
CA TYR A 494 -35.00 10.42 -8.50
C TYR A 494 -34.82 10.41 -10.03
N GLY A 495 -33.67 9.94 -10.51
CA GLY A 495 -33.33 9.97 -11.94
C GLY A 495 -33.82 8.78 -12.75
N SER A 496 -34.23 7.69 -12.09
CA SER A 496 -34.66 6.44 -12.73
C SER A 496 -33.66 6.00 -13.83
N VAL A 497 -34.14 5.73 -15.05
CA VAL A 497 -33.32 5.31 -16.20
C VAL A 497 -32.30 6.37 -16.62
N ILE A 498 -32.66 7.66 -16.57
CA ILE A 498 -31.74 8.75 -16.94
C ILE A 498 -30.59 8.82 -15.93
N GLY A 499 -30.91 8.71 -14.64
CA GLY A 499 -29.93 8.61 -13.57
C GLY A 499 -28.96 7.46 -13.78
N LEU A 500 -29.47 6.27 -14.14
CA LEU A 500 -28.65 5.10 -14.45
C LEU A 500 -27.68 5.35 -15.61
N ILE A 501 -28.17 5.87 -16.74
CA ILE A 501 -27.33 6.15 -17.92
C ILE A 501 -26.24 7.16 -17.59
N VAL A 502 -26.58 8.24 -16.87
CA VAL A 502 -25.62 9.25 -16.42
C VAL A 502 -24.56 8.61 -15.52
N MET A 503 -24.95 7.79 -14.56
CA MET A 503 -24.00 7.14 -13.65
C MET A 503 -23.07 6.17 -14.37
N ILE A 504 -23.57 5.38 -15.33
CA ILE A 504 -22.73 4.51 -16.16
C ILE A 504 -21.70 5.33 -16.95
N MET A 505 -22.11 6.48 -17.52
CA MET A 505 -21.19 7.38 -18.23
C MET A 505 -20.13 7.97 -17.28
N VAL A 506 -20.52 8.37 -16.07
CA VAL A 506 -19.59 8.87 -15.05
C VAL A 506 -18.57 7.80 -14.66
N VAL A 507 -19.03 6.57 -14.38
CA VAL A 507 -18.15 5.44 -14.06
C VAL A 507 -17.18 5.17 -15.22
N GLY A 508 -17.69 5.07 -16.45
CA GLY A 508 -16.85 4.85 -17.64
C GLY A 508 -15.81 5.95 -17.84
N PHE A 509 -16.20 7.22 -17.70
CA PHE A 509 -15.28 8.36 -17.79
C PHE A 509 -14.18 8.32 -16.73
N VAL A 510 -14.53 8.03 -15.47
CA VAL A 510 -13.58 7.96 -14.35
C VAL A 510 -12.57 6.83 -14.57
N LEU A 511 -13.04 5.63 -14.94
CA LEU A 511 -12.18 4.48 -15.23
C LEU A 511 -11.19 4.77 -16.38
N ILE A 512 -11.66 5.37 -17.48
CA ILE A 512 -10.80 5.73 -18.62
C ILE A 512 -9.75 6.75 -18.19
N ARG A 513 -10.17 7.80 -17.48
CA ARG A 513 -9.26 8.85 -16.99
C ARG A 513 -8.18 8.25 -16.09
N ASN A 514 -8.55 7.40 -15.14
CA ASN A 514 -7.62 6.81 -14.18
C ASN A 514 -6.69 5.79 -14.85
N ALA A 515 -7.17 5.02 -15.82
CA ALA A 515 -6.34 4.15 -16.65
C ALA A 515 -5.27 4.94 -17.44
N ILE A 516 -5.63 6.11 -18.00
CA ILE A 516 -4.68 7.00 -18.69
C ILE A 516 -3.63 7.55 -17.72
N ILE A 517 -4.05 8.02 -16.54
CA ILE A 517 -3.15 8.55 -15.49
C ILE A 517 -2.18 7.46 -15.03
N TYR A 518 -2.67 6.25 -14.76
CA TYR A 518 -1.85 5.11 -14.36
C TYR A 518 -0.83 4.75 -15.44
N ARG A 519 -1.24 4.71 -16.71
CA ARG A 519 -0.34 4.44 -17.85
C ARG A 519 0.76 5.50 -17.94
N ASN A 520 0.44 6.77 -17.75
CA ASN A 520 1.43 7.85 -17.79
C ASN A 520 2.40 7.76 -16.61
N LYS A 521 1.92 7.42 -15.41
CA LYS A 521 2.75 7.20 -14.21
C LYS A 521 3.68 6.00 -14.37
N GLN A 522 3.19 4.91 -14.96
CA GLN A 522 3.98 3.73 -15.32
C GLN A 522 5.10 4.07 -16.31
N LYS A 523 4.79 4.84 -17.37
CA LYS A 523 5.80 5.31 -18.34
C LYS A 523 6.89 6.17 -17.69
N ALA A 524 6.51 7.10 -16.80
CA ALA A 524 7.47 7.92 -16.07
C ALA A 524 8.37 7.08 -15.14
N LYS A 525 7.80 6.11 -14.42
CA LYS A 525 8.59 5.18 -13.57
C LYS A 525 9.53 4.29 -14.40
N ALA A 526 9.12 3.84 -15.57
CA ALA A 526 9.95 3.01 -16.45
C ALA A 526 11.15 3.78 -17.02
N GLN A 527 11.01 5.10 -17.23
CA GLN A 527 12.12 5.97 -17.63
C GLN A 527 13.10 6.21 -16.47
N GLY A 528 12.61 6.35 -15.23
CA GLY A 528 13.47 6.52 -14.04
C GLY A 528 14.21 5.24 -13.62
N LYS A 529 13.60 4.05 -13.75
CA LYS A 529 14.22 2.77 -13.35
C LYS A 529 15.43 2.34 -14.18
N ARG A 530 15.68 2.96 -15.34
CA ARG A 530 16.81 2.61 -16.22
C ARG A 530 18.17 3.04 -15.65
N PHE A 531 18.18 3.89 -14.61
CA PHE A 531 19.38 4.54 -14.07
C PHE A 531 20.00 3.86 -12.83
N GLU A 532 19.38 2.84 -12.23
CA GLU A 532 19.74 2.42 -10.86
C GLU A 532 20.72 1.26 -10.69
N ARG A 533 21.06 0.43 -11.70
CA ARG A 533 21.67 -0.90 -11.38
C ARG A 533 22.82 -1.41 -12.23
N ALA A 534 22.99 -1.00 -13.48
CA ALA A 534 23.99 -1.63 -14.35
C ALA A 534 25.37 -0.97 -14.30
N ASP A 535 25.46 0.34 -14.06
CA ASP A 535 26.71 1.12 -14.24
C ASP A 535 27.46 1.42 -12.92
N LEU A 536 26.86 1.19 -11.75
CA LEU A 536 27.43 1.58 -10.45
C LEU A 536 28.59 0.68 -9.95
N ALA A 537 28.86 -0.44 -10.62
CA ALA A 537 29.92 -1.37 -10.22
C ALA A 537 31.35 -0.83 -10.42
N THR A 538 31.50 0.27 -11.17
CA THR A 538 32.81 0.89 -11.43
C THR A 538 32.83 2.35 -10.99
N ILE A 539 33.99 2.79 -10.50
CA ILE A 539 34.25 4.19 -10.11
C ILE A 539 33.82 5.16 -11.23
N GLY A 540 34.14 4.83 -12.49
CA GLY A 540 33.78 5.61 -13.68
C GLY A 540 32.27 5.76 -13.91
N GLY A 541 31.51 4.67 -13.69
CA GLY A 541 30.06 4.68 -13.85
C GLY A 541 29.34 5.50 -12.78
N VAL A 542 29.81 5.44 -11.51
CA VAL A 542 29.27 6.30 -10.43
C VAL A 542 29.38 7.79 -10.79
N ILE A 543 30.49 8.22 -11.38
CA ILE A 543 30.66 9.64 -11.77
C ILE A 543 29.78 10.00 -12.94
N LYS A 544 29.76 9.17 -13.99
CA LYS A 544 28.94 9.46 -15.17
C LYS A 544 27.47 9.60 -14.81
N GLU A 545 26.98 8.70 -13.95
CA GLU A 545 25.63 8.78 -13.41
C GLU A 545 25.44 10.00 -12.50
N SER A 546 26.39 10.28 -11.61
CA SER A 546 26.36 11.49 -10.78
C SER A 546 26.33 12.77 -11.61
N SER A 547 27.09 12.84 -12.71
CA SER A 547 27.16 14.02 -13.59
C SER A 547 25.88 14.24 -14.38
N ASN A 548 25.28 13.17 -14.90
CA ASN A 548 23.97 13.26 -15.56
C ASN A 548 22.91 13.76 -14.56
N TYR A 549 22.90 13.19 -13.36
CA TYR A 549 21.96 13.56 -12.30
C TYR A 549 22.17 15.01 -11.82
N VAL A 550 23.43 15.42 -11.64
CA VAL A 550 23.81 16.80 -11.30
C VAL A 550 23.35 17.77 -12.39
N SER A 551 23.62 17.48 -13.66
CA SER A 551 23.20 18.31 -14.80
C SER A 551 21.69 18.51 -14.82
N GLU A 552 20.92 17.43 -14.65
CA GLU A 552 19.45 17.51 -14.61
C GLU A 552 18.96 18.30 -13.40
N THR A 553 19.58 18.12 -12.23
CA THR A 553 19.21 18.81 -10.99
C THR A 553 19.51 20.31 -11.08
N ILE A 554 20.70 20.70 -11.56
CA ILE A 554 21.09 22.10 -11.80
C ILE A 554 20.10 22.77 -12.75
N PHE A 555 19.75 22.09 -13.85
CA PHE A 555 18.76 22.61 -14.81
C PHE A 555 17.38 22.82 -14.18
N ARG A 556 16.92 21.89 -13.33
CA ARG A 556 15.65 22.03 -12.59
C ARG A 556 15.70 23.21 -11.62
N ILE A 557 16.82 23.41 -10.93
CA ILE A 557 17.05 24.52 -9.99
C ILE A 557 17.03 25.86 -10.72
N ASP A 558 17.77 25.98 -11.82
CA ASP A 558 17.77 27.15 -12.70
C ASP A 558 16.34 27.55 -13.12
N GLN A 559 15.61 26.61 -13.71
CA GLN A 559 14.25 26.86 -14.17
C GLN A 559 13.33 27.30 -13.04
N LEU A 560 13.45 26.71 -11.85
CA LEU A 560 12.62 27.07 -10.70
C LEU A 560 12.98 28.44 -10.16
N TYR A 561 14.26 28.77 -10.03
CA TYR A 561 14.74 30.07 -9.59
C TYR A 561 14.21 31.18 -10.50
N SER A 562 14.42 31.04 -11.81
CA SER A 562 13.97 31.99 -12.84
C SER A 562 12.45 32.15 -12.87
N LYS A 563 11.69 31.06 -12.69
CA LYS A 563 10.22 31.10 -12.57
C LYS A 563 9.77 31.83 -11.30
N VAL A 564 10.44 31.64 -10.17
CA VAL A 564 10.07 32.29 -8.90
C VAL A 564 10.27 33.79 -8.98
N VAL A 565 11.44 34.25 -9.46
CA VAL A 565 11.72 35.68 -9.64
C VAL A 565 10.69 36.33 -10.57
N LYS A 566 10.37 35.67 -11.71
CA LYS A 566 9.33 36.14 -12.64
C LYS A 566 7.95 36.21 -11.98
N ASN A 567 7.50 35.13 -11.34
CA ASN A 567 6.15 35.04 -10.78
C ASN A 567 5.97 35.93 -9.55
N LEU A 568 7.05 36.21 -8.82
CA LEU A 568 7.07 37.20 -7.74
C LEU A 568 6.88 38.61 -8.29
N GLY A 569 7.53 38.94 -9.42
CA GLY A 569 7.34 40.20 -10.12
C GLY A 569 5.91 40.41 -10.64
N THR A 570 5.24 39.33 -11.09
CA THR A 570 3.85 39.38 -11.57
C THR A 570 2.79 39.11 -10.49
N GLN A 571 3.19 38.86 -9.24
CA GLN A 571 2.30 38.51 -8.12
C GLN A 571 1.36 37.31 -8.41
N ASP A 572 1.83 36.32 -9.18
CA ASP A 572 1.00 35.19 -9.59
C ASP A 572 0.98 34.08 -8.52
N LEU A 573 0.01 34.15 -7.60
CA LEU A 573 -0.15 33.20 -6.50
C LEU A 573 -0.31 31.75 -7.00
N GLY A 574 -1.06 31.53 -8.08
CA GLY A 574 -1.29 30.21 -8.65
C GLY A 574 -0.01 29.55 -9.15
N LYS A 575 0.84 30.32 -9.85
CA LYS A 575 2.16 29.84 -10.29
C LYS A 575 3.17 29.74 -9.14
N LEU A 576 3.15 30.65 -8.16
CA LEU A 576 4.01 30.55 -6.97
C LEU A 576 3.69 29.31 -6.12
N THR A 577 2.40 28.95 -6.01
CA THR A 577 1.97 27.70 -5.37
C THR A 577 2.56 26.48 -6.07
N LYS A 578 2.57 26.47 -7.41
CA LYS A 578 3.22 25.41 -8.21
C LYS A 578 4.74 25.40 -8.00
N ASN A 579 5.39 26.56 -7.98
CA ASN A 579 6.84 26.67 -7.72
C ASN A 579 7.21 26.10 -6.35
N LYS A 580 6.50 26.48 -5.28
CA LYS A 580 6.67 25.95 -3.92
C LYS A 580 6.53 24.43 -3.88
N LYS A 581 5.50 23.88 -4.54
CA LYS A 581 5.28 22.44 -4.60
C LYS A 581 6.41 21.71 -5.33
N ASN A 582 6.91 22.28 -6.42
CA ASN A 582 8.01 21.69 -7.20
C ASN A 582 9.35 21.74 -6.45
N ALA A 583 9.65 22.84 -5.75
CA ALA A 583 10.86 22.96 -4.93
C ALA A 583 10.87 21.94 -3.77
N LYS A 584 9.77 21.86 -3.01
CA LYS A 584 9.61 20.83 -1.96
C LYS A 584 9.71 19.41 -2.50
N LYS A 585 9.22 19.16 -3.73
CA LYS A 585 9.34 17.85 -4.36
C LYS A 585 10.80 17.52 -4.67
N LEU A 586 11.56 18.47 -5.22
CA LEU A 586 12.99 18.28 -5.50
C LEU A 586 13.79 18.03 -4.23
N GLU A 587 13.55 18.82 -3.17
CA GLU A 587 14.19 18.63 -1.86
C GLU A 587 13.91 17.25 -1.28
N LYS A 588 12.65 16.79 -1.36
CA LYS A 588 12.26 15.45 -0.90
C LYS A 588 12.90 14.32 -1.72
N GLU A 589 12.96 14.48 -3.04
CA GLU A 589 13.64 13.52 -3.94
C GLU A 589 15.11 13.35 -3.54
N LEU A 590 15.82 14.44 -3.24
CA LEU A 590 17.23 14.41 -2.81
C LEU A 590 17.41 13.84 -1.40
N ASP A 591 16.49 14.14 -0.47
CA ASP A 591 16.51 13.58 0.89
C ASP A 591 16.29 12.05 0.88
N GLU A 592 15.36 11.57 0.05
CA GLU A 592 15.13 10.12 -0.16
C GLU A 592 16.39 9.44 -0.71
N LEU A 593 17.05 10.05 -1.70
CA LEU A 593 18.32 9.54 -2.24
C LEU A 593 19.44 9.49 -1.19
N LYS A 594 19.55 10.53 -0.34
CA LYS A 594 20.52 10.57 0.76
C LYS A 594 20.23 9.49 1.81
N GLY A 595 18.96 9.24 2.12
CA GLY A 595 18.53 8.14 2.99
C GLY A 595 18.97 6.76 2.49
N ASN A 596 19.08 6.59 1.17
CA ASN A 596 19.50 5.33 0.54
C ASN A 596 21.02 5.15 0.40
N VAL A 597 21.82 6.14 0.81
CA VAL A 597 23.30 6.09 0.75
C VAL A 597 23.87 4.86 1.46
N TYR A 598 23.27 4.43 2.57
CA TYR A 598 23.70 3.24 3.30
C TYR A 598 23.67 1.99 2.40
N TYR A 599 22.55 1.77 1.69
CA TYR A 599 22.41 0.64 0.76
C TYR A 599 23.35 0.76 -0.43
N PHE A 600 23.51 1.98 -0.93
CA PHE A 600 24.48 2.27 -2.00
C PHE A 600 25.90 1.86 -1.59
N ILE A 601 26.40 2.31 -0.42
CA ILE A 601 27.72 1.92 0.10
C ILE A 601 27.84 0.39 0.22
N LYS A 602 26.83 -0.26 0.81
CA LYS A 602 26.84 -1.70 1.06
C LYS A 602 26.87 -2.52 -0.23
N SER A 603 26.33 -1.98 -1.33
CA SER A 603 26.30 -2.63 -2.64
C SER A 603 27.60 -2.49 -3.45
N LEU A 604 28.54 -1.65 -3.02
CA LEU A 604 29.82 -1.42 -3.70
C LEU A 604 30.89 -2.41 -3.21
N ASN A 605 31.75 -2.89 -4.11
CA ASN A 605 32.90 -3.73 -3.74
C ASN A 605 33.94 -2.92 -2.92
N GLU A 606 34.78 -3.61 -2.12
CA GLU A 606 35.80 -3.01 -1.23
C GLU A 606 36.73 -1.98 -1.92
N SER A 607 36.87 -2.03 -3.25
CA SER A 607 37.68 -1.09 -4.05
C SER A 607 37.09 0.33 -4.23
N SER A 608 35.94 0.67 -3.63
CA SER A 608 35.13 1.86 -4.02
C SER A 608 34.93 2.94 -2.96
N VAL A 609 35.63 2.93 -1.82
CA VAL A 609 35.41 3.89 -0.72
C VAL A 609 35.46 5.36 -1.17
N ALA A 610 36.39 5.70 -2.08
CA ALA A 610 36.51 7.05 -2.64
C ALA A 610 35.28 7.46 -3.47
N SER A 611 34.66 6.52 -4.20
CA SER A 611 33.44 6.76 -4.97
C SER A 611 32.22 6.96 -4.08
N SER A 612 32.13 6.20 -2.98
CA SER A 612 31.08 6.40 -1.98
C SER A 612 31.17 7.80 -1.34
N LYS A 613 32.38 8.21 -0.93
CA LYS A 613 32.60 9.55 -0.36
C LYS A 613 32.23 10.65 -1.36
N PHE A 614 32.67 10.52 -2.60
CA PHE A 614 32.35 11.48 -3.66
C PHE A 614 30.83 11.59 -3.86
N TYR A 615 30.14 10.47 -4.03
CA TYR A 615 28.68 10.44 -4.23
C TYR A 615 27.91 11.12 -3.09
N ILE A 616 28.30 10.87 -1.83
CA ILE A 616 27.67 11.48 -0.66
C ILE A 616 27.82 13.00 -0.67
N LEU A 617 29.03 13.50 -0.95
CA LEU A 617 29.30 14.94 -0.95
C LEU A 617 28.57 15.65 -2.09
N ILE A 618 28.39 14.98 -3.24
CA ILE A 618 27.54 15.48 -4.33
C ILE A 618 26.08 15.59 -3.89
N LEU A 619 25.52 14.53 -3.30
CA LEU A 619 24.13 14.56 -2.81
C LEU A 619 23.92 15.62 -1.72
N ASP A 620 24.89 15.81 -0.83
CA ASP A 620 24.86 16.84 0.22
C ASP A 620 24.80 18.25 -0.39
N CYS A 621 25.67 18.56 -1.35
CA CYS A 621 25.66 19.85 -2.03
C CYS A 621 24.36 20.09 -2.81
N LEU A 622 23.83 19.07 -3.50
CA LEU A 622 22.55 19.18 -4.21
C LEU A 622 21.38 19.41 -3.23
N GLN A 623 21.38 18.74 -2.08
CA GLN A 623 20.37 18.93 -1.03
C GLN A 623 20.41 20.37 -0.50
N ASP A 624 21.59 20.91 -0.20
CA ASP A 624 21.75 22.30 0.24
C ASP A 624 21.19 23.28 -0.81
N MET A 625 21.50 23.05 -2.09
CA MET A 625 20.96 23.87 -3.18
C MET A 625 19.43 23.80 -3.25
N ALA A 626 18.84 22.61 -3.10
CA ALA A 626 17.39 22.43 -3.10
C ALA A 626 16.72 23.08 -1.87
N GLN A 627 17.33 23.02 -0.70
CA GLN A 627 16.84 23.68 0.52
C GLN A 627 16.83 25.20 0.37
N CYS A 628 17.90 25.79 -0.17
CA CYS A 628 17.96 27.22 -0.47
C CYS A 628 16.83 27.62 -1.42
N LEU A 629 16.59 26.82 -2.47
CA LEU A 629 15.50 27.06 -3.42
C LEU A 629 14.11 26.91 -2.76
N THR A 630 13.90 25.92 -1.89
CA THR A 630 12.67 25.79 -1.10
C THR A 630 12.46 27.02 -0.24
N ALA A 631 13.48 27.52 0.45
CA ALA A 631 13.39 28.73 1.26
C ALA A 631 12.99 29.95 0.41
N ILE A 632 13.63 30.16 -0.76
CA ILE A 632 13.29 31.25 -1.70
C ILE A 632 11.83 31.15 -2.15
N THR A 633 11.38 29.95 -2.56
CA THR A 633 10.03 29.74 -3.08
C THR A 633 8.96 29.86 -1.99
N LEU A 634 9.24 29.38 -0.78
CA LEU A 634 8.33 29.44 0.36
C LEU A 634 8.15 30.89 0.81
N ASN A 635 9.23 31.63 1.00
CA ASN A 635 9.17 33.05 1.38
C ASN A 635 8.43 33.88 0.31
N SER A 636 8.70 33.63 -0.97
CA SER A 636 8.01 34.31 -2.08
C SER A 636 6.51 33.98 -2.12
N TYR A 637 6.14 32.71 -1.94
CA TYR A 637 4.75 32.27 -1.86
C TYR A 637 4.03 32.89 -0.66
N GLU A 638 4.59 32.79 0.55
CA GLU A 638 3.96 33.29 1.78
C GLU A 638 3.75 34.80 1.72
N HIS A 639 4.70 35.55 1.15
CA HIS A 639 4.57 36.99 1.01
C HIS A 639 3.38 37.39 0.12
N VAL A 640 3.22 36.73 -1.02
CA VAL A 640 2.08 36.98 -1.93
C VAL A 640 0.77 36.43 -1.35
N ASN A 641 0.78 35.23 -0.77
CA ASN A 641 -0.39 34.59 -0.17
C ASN A 641 -0.96 35.39 1.01
N ASN A 642 -0.10 36.09 1.74
CA ASN A 642 -0.50 36.96 2.85
C ASN A 642 -0.85 38.38 2.39
N ASN A 643 -0.98 38.64 1.08
CA ASN A 643 -1.30 39.95 0.50
C ASN A 643 -0.39 41.08 0.98
N HIS A 644 0.90 40.80 1.23
CA HIS A 644 1.85 41.85 1.57
C HIS A 644 2.13 42.75 0.35
N LYS A 645 2.60 43.98 0.63
CA LYS A 645 2.99 44.94 -0.43
C LYS A 645 4.04 44.36 -1.38
N ASN A 646 3.95 44.71 -2.66
CA ASN A 646 4.89 44.28 -3.69
C ASN A 646 6.32 44.77 -3.41
N LEU A 647 7.31 44.02 -3.90
CA LEU A 647 8.67 44.51 -3.98
C LEU A 647 8.73 45.73 -4.91
N LYS A 648 9.59 46.70 -4.58
CA LYS A 648 9.79 47.88 -5.43
C LYS A 648 10.39 47.46 -6.78
N PHE A 649 10.11 48.23 -7.83
CA PHE A 649 10.64 47.96 -9.18
C PHE A 649 12.17 47.75 -9.19
N ASN A 650 12.90 48.58 -8.45
CA ASN A 650 14.36 48.46 -8.33
C ASN A 650 14.78 47.12 -7.71
N GLN A 651 14.06 46.60 -6.71
CA GLN A 651 14.32 45.30 -6.11
C GLN A 651 14.02 44.16 -7.08
N LEU A 652 12.90 44.23 -7.82
CA LEU A 652 12.57 43.23 -8.83
C LEU A 652 13.57 43.20 -9.98
N ARG A 653 14.01 44.38 -10.46
CA ARG A 653 15.06 44.50 -11.47
C ARG A 653 16.39 43.92 -10.98
N ASP A 654 16.74 44.24 -9.73
CA ASP A 654 17.94 43.73 -9.08
C ASP A 654 17.90 42.17 -8.99
N LEU A 655 16.76 41.57 -8.59
CA LEU A 655 16.58 40.11 -8.60
C LEU A 655 16.61 39.49 -9.99
N LYS A 656 16.01 40.15 -10.99
CA LYS A 656 16.00 39.68 -12.37
C LYS A 656 17.42 39.62 -12.95
N TYR A 657 18.23 40.65 -12.68
CA TYR A 657 19.64 40.67 -13.06
C TYR A 657 20.42 39.49 -12.48
N ILE A 658 20.25 39.21 -11.18
CA ILE A 658 20.87 38.04 -10.54
C ILE A 658 20.36 36.74 -11.18
N SER A 659 19.06 36.64 -11.47
CA SER A 659 18.47 35.46 -12.13
C SER A 659 19.10 35.18 -13.48
N ASP A 660 19.30 36.21 -14.30
CA ASP A 660 19.89 36.05 -15.63
C ASP A 660 21.36 35.60 -15.53
N LYS A 661 22.12 36.14 -14.56
CA LYS A 661 23.50 35.70 -14.31
C LYS A 661 23.59 34.29 -13.73
N MET A 662 22.64 33.89 -12.89
CA MET A 662 22.56 32.52 -12.40
C MET A 662 22.27 31.54 -13.55
N GLU A 663 21.39 31.92 -14.48
CA GLU A 663 21.04 31.12 -15.67
C GLU A 663 22.26 30.92 -16.58
N ASP A 664 23.08 31.95 -16.80
CA ASP A 664 24.34 31.85 -17.55
C ASP A 664 25.30 30.82 -16.92
N VAL A 665 25.51 30.92 -15.60
CA VAL A 665 26.40 30.01 -14.84
C VAL A 665 25.86 28.57 -14.88
N PHE A 666 24.59 28.36 -14.56
CA PHE A 666 24.00 27.02 -14.49
C PHE A 666 23.91 26.33 -15.86
N LYS A 667 23.73 27.07 -16.95
CA LYS A 667 23.80 26.50 -18.31
C LYS A 667 25.22 26.04 -18.64
N ALA A 668 26.23 26.86 -18.36
CA ALA A 668 27.63 26.49 -18.57
C ALA A 668 28.01 25.23 -17.76
N GLU A 669 27.54 25.14 -16.52
CA GLU A 669 27.73 23.96 -15.67
C GLU A 669 27.06 22.72 -16.25
N ALA A 670 25.79 22.83 -16.63
CA ALA A 670 25.04 21.72 -17.19
C ALA A 670 25.71 21.15 -18.45
N GLU A 671 26.29 22.00 -19.30
CA GLU A 671 27.08 21.59 -20.47
C GLU A 671 28.37 20.85 -20.09
N ILE A 672 29.14 21.35 -19.11
CA ILE A 672 30.34 20.67 -18.60
C ILE A 672 29.99 19.29 -18.05
N PHE A 673 28.95 19.18 -17.22
CA PHE A 673 28.55 17.92 -16.61
C PHE A 673 28.06 16.90 -17.65
N LYS A 674 27.31 17.35 -18.67
CA LYS A 674 26.85 16.49 -19.77
C LYS A 674 27.98 16.03 -20.68
N GLY A 675 28.98 16.89 -20.92
CA GLY A 675 30.17 16.58 -21.71
C GLY A 675 31.28 15.85 -20.95
N SER A 676 31.21 15.80 -19.61
CA SER A 676 32.26 15.30 -18.72
C SER A 676 33.63 15.99 -18.91
N ASP A 677 33.64 17.26 -19.37
CA ASP A 677 34.85 18.05 -19.62
C ASP A 677 35.16 18.98 -18.44
N TYR A 678 35.54 18.37 -17.32
CA TYR A 678 35.77 19.08 -16.05
C TYR A 678 36.99 20.02 -16.08
N ASN A 679 37.83 19.97 -17.12
CA ASN A 679 38.97 20.90 -17.26
C ASN A 679 38.52 22.37 -17.40
N LYS A 680 37.26 22.60 -17.80
CA LYS A 680 36.67 23.93 -17.94
C LYS A 680 36.08 24.49 -16.65
N LEU A 681 36.10 23.74 -15.54
CA LEU A 681 35.54 24.18 -14.24
C LEU A 681 36.20 25.47 -13.72
N HIS A 682 37.47 25.72 -14.04
CA HIS A 682 38.17 26.96 -13.66
C HIS A 682 37.45 28.24 -14.10
N VAL A 683 36.86 28.24 -15.31
CA VAL A 683 36.16 29.41 -15.86
C VAL A 683 34.90 29.69 -15.04
N ILE A 684 34.15 28.61 -14.73
CA ILE A 684 32.91 28.69 -13.96
C ILE A 684 33.17 29.15 -12.52
N PHE A 685 34.28 28.74 -11.90
CA PHE A 685 34.64 29.22 -10.56
C PHE A 685 34.81 30.75 -10.51
N GLU A 686 35.42 31.35 -11.53
CA GLU A 686 35.53 32.81 -11.59
C GLU A 686 34.17 33.47 -11.84
N ASP A 687 33.32 32.91 -12.72
CA ASP A 687 31.97 33.42 -12.95
C ASP A 687 31.10 33.37 -11.68
N CYS A 688 31.18 32.28 -10.92
CA CYS A 688 30.51 32.12 -9.63
C CYS A 688 31.00 33.15 -8.58
N LYS A 689 32.29 33.47 -8.58
CA LYS A 689 32.87 34.49 -7.70
C LYS A 689 32.41 35.90 -8.09
N VAL A 690 32.32 36.20 -9.37
CA VAL A 690 31.72 37.45 -9.87
C VAL A 690 30.26 37.55 -9.44
N LEU A 691 29.47 36.49 -9.65
CA LEU A 691 28.07 36.45 -9.26
C LEU A 691 27.87 36.64 -7.75
N LYS A 692 28.68 35.96 -6.93
CA LYS A 692 28.66 36.14 -5.47
C LYS A 692 28.93 37.59 -5.06
N ASN A 693 29.91 38.24 -5.69
CA ASN A 693 30.22 39.64 -5.43
C ASN A 693 29.06 40.57 -5.81
N GLU A 694 28.37 40.32 -6.92
CA GLU A 694 27.18 41.07 -7.31
C GLU A 694 26.03 40.91 -6.30
N VAL A 695 25.77 39.69 -5.83
CA VAL A 695 24.78 39.45 -4.75
C VAL A 695 25.17 40.22 -3.48
N SER A 696 26.45 40.19 -3.08
CA SER A 696 26.94 40.95 -1.92
C SER A 696 26.76 42.46 -2.08
N LYS A 697 26.99 43.02 -3.27
CA LYS A 697 26.71 44.44 -3.55
C LYS A 697 25.22 44.75 -3.40
N MET A 698 24.33 43.85 -3.83
CA MET A 698 22.89 44.03 -3.69
C MET A 698 22.40 43.95 -2.23
N VAL A 699 23.04 43.12 -1.41
CA VAL A 699 22.81 43.09 0.04
C VAL A 699 23.20 44.43 0.64
N GLN A 700 24.40 44.96 0.33
CA GLN A 700 24.85 46.26 0.82
C GLN A 700 23.90 47.39 0.39
N LYS A 701 23.52 47.40 -0.88
CA LYS A 701 22.55 48.36 -1.44
C LYS A 701 21.21 48.32 -0.71
N GLN A 702 20.76 47.15 -0.25
CA GLN A 702 19.54 47.05 0.55
C GLN A 702 19.72 47.59 1.97
N ILE A 703 20.87 47.35 2.61
CA ILE A 703 21.20 47.95 3.91
C ILE A 703 21.12 49.47 3.81
N ASP A 704 21.69 50.06 2.75
CA ASP A 704 21.67 51.51 2.54
C ASP A 704 20.24 52.04 2.27
N ARG A 705 19.41 51.26 1.56
CA ARG A 705 17.98 51.59 1.33
C ARG A 705 17.17 51.63 2.62
N ILE A 706 17.41 50.71 3.56
CA ILE A 706 16.70 50.66 4.85
C ILE A 706 16.99 51.90 5.68
N ARG A 707 18.21 52.42 5.61
CA ARG A 707 18.62 53.62 6.33
C ARG A 707 18.04 54.92 5.75
N THR A 708 17.44 54.88 4.56
CA THR A 708 17.07 56.08 3.80
C THR A 708 15.62 56.09 3.30
N THR A 709 15.18 55.07 2.56
CA THR A 709 13.97 55.13 1.71
C THR A 709 13.04 53.92 1.84
N GLU A 710 13.47 52.84 2.50
CA GLU A 710 12.66 51.64 2.67
C GLU A 710 11.90 51.64 4.01
N THR A 711 10.58 51.61 3.93
CA THR A 711 9.69 51.74 5.10
C THR A 711 8.93 50.45 5.41
N SER A 712 8.98 49.45 4.54
CA SER A 712 8.25 48.21 4.72
C SER A 712 9.18 47.10 5.22
N HIS A 713 8.96 46.70 6.48
CA HIS A 713 9.67 45.59 7.10
C HIS A 713 9.45 44.26 6.37
N LYS A 714 8.24 44.00 5.84
CA LYS A 714 7.89 42.75 5.17
C LYS A 714 8.59 42.59 3.81
N THR A 715 8.58 43.65 2.98
CA THR A 715 9.30 43.66 1.68
C THR A 715 10.81 43.57 1.87
N THR A 716 11.33 44.26 2.88
CA THR A 716 12.75 44.17 3.28
C THR A 716 13.13 42.75 3.68
N LYS A 717 12.32 42.12 4.55
CA LYS A 717 12.53 40.74 4.97
C LYS A 717 12.55 39.79 3.78
N LEU A 718 11.54 39.86 2.90
CA LEU A 718 11.49 39.01 1.70
C LEU A 718 12.73 39.19 0.82
N TYR A 719 13.08 40.45 0.50
CA TYR A 719 14.20 40.74 -0.39
C TYR A 719 15.53 40.26 0.18
N PHE A 720 15.78 40.46 1.49
CA PHE A 720 16.95 39.91 2.15
C PHE A 720 16.95 38.39 2.17
N SER A 721 15.83 37.76 2.52
CA SER A 721 15.72 36.31 2.51
C SER A 721 16.09 35.76 1.13
N ILE A 722 15.59 36.34 0.04
CA ILE A 722 15.95 35.90 -1.31
C ILE A 722 17.46 36.08 -1.55
N LEU A 723 18.04 37.25 -1.29
CA LEU A 723 19.47 37.49 -1.55
C LEU A 723 20.40 36.59 -0.71
N LEU A 724 20.07 36.36 0.55
CA LEU A 724 20.87 35.53 1.45
C LEU A 724 20.80 34.06 1.05
N GLU A 725 19.61 33.55 0.72
CA GLU A 725 19.44 32.19 0.23
C GLU A 725 20.07 32.01 -1.16
N THR A 726 20.05 33.02 -2.03
CA THR A 726 20.80 32.98 -3.31
C THR A 726 22.30 32.91 -3.08
N ASN A 727 22.84 33.64 -2.09
CA ASN A 727 24.26 33.55 -1.75
C ASN A 727 24.63 32.16 -1.18
N ALA A 728 23.75 31.58 -0.36
CA ALA A 728 23.90 30.20 0.13
C ALA A 728 23.85 29.19 -1.02
N LEU A 729 22.92 29.35 -1.97
CA LEU A 729 22.81 28.54 -3.18
C LEU A 729 24.10 28.58 -4.02
N ILE A 730 24.66 29.77 -4.26
CA ILE A 730 25.94 29.93 -4.99
C ILE A 730 27.08 29.24 -4.24
N ARG A 731 27.08 29.29 -2.90
CA ARG A 731 28.10 28.61 -2.09
C ARG A 731 27.99 27.09 -2.19
N ALA A 732 26.79 26.54 -2.05
CA ALA A 732 26.54 25.11 -2.18
C ALA A 732 26.93 24.61 -3.58
N ASN A 733 26.63 25.40 -4.62
CA ASN A 733 27.05 25.11 -5.98
C ASN A 733 28.58 25.13 -6.16
N ASN A 734 29.28 26.13 -5.61
CA ASN A 734 30.75 26.13 -5.64
C ASN A 734 31.34 24.90 -4.93
N ASN A 735 30.75 24.48 -3.81
CA ASN A 735 31.17 23.26 -3.12
C ASN A 735 31.00 22.02 -4.00
N LEU A 736 29.88 21.93 -4.74
CA LEU A 736 29.63 20.88 -5.72
C LEU A 736 30.73 20.84 -6.78
N LEU A 737 31.04 21.98 -7.41
CA LEU A 737 32.11 22.09 -8.42
C LEU A 737 33.48 21.68 -7.84
N MET A 738 33.78 22.05 -6.59
CA MET A 738 35.03 21.67 -5.92
C MET A 738 35.13 20.15 -5.73
N GLN A 739 34.02 19.46 -5.42
CA GLN A 739 34.05 17.99 -5.32
C GLN A 739 34.46 17.33 -6.64
N PHE A 740 33.97 17.85 -7.77
CA PHE A 740 34.34 17.34 -9.09
C PHE A 740 35.81 17.65 -9.46
N ASP A 741 36.29 18.85 -9.15
CA ASP A 741 37.69 19.24 -9.39
C ASP A 741 38.68 18.42 -8.54
N GLU A 742 38.43 18.27 -7.23
CA GLU A 742 39.24 17.43 -6.35
C GLU A 742 39.30 15.99 -6.83
N TYR A 743 38.14 15.46 -7.22
CA TYR A 743 38.04 14.11 -7.73
C TYR A 743 38.85 13.94 -9.04
N GLN A 744 38.77 14.89 -9.97
CA GLN A 744 39.54 14.84 -11.21
C GLN A 744 41.05 14.90 -10.95
N LYS A 745 41.50 15.75 -10.01
CA LYS A 745 42.90 15.82 -9.56
C LYS A 745 43.39 14.49 -9.00
N GLN A 746 42.58 13.80 -8.19
CA GLN A 746 42.91 12.49 -7.65
C GLN A 746 43.07 11.42 -8.75
N GLN A 747 42.19 11.44 -9.75
CA GLN A 747 42.27 10.51 -10.89
C GLN A 747 43.49 10.78 -11.78
N ASN A 748 43.80 12.04 -12.06
CA ASN A 748 44.98 12.41 -12.83
C ASN A 748 46.28 12.01 -12.10
N LYS A 749 46.30 12.12 -10.76
CA LYS A 749 47.42 11.64 -9.92
C LYS A 749 47.58 10.12 -10.00
N LYS A 750 46.48 9.36 -9.93
CA LYS A 750 46.50 7.89 -10.12
C LYS A 750 46.99 7.47 -11.51
N LYS A 751 46.51 8.13 -12.57
CA LYS A 751 46.98 7.89 -13.95
C LYS A 751 48.47 8.17 -14.10
N LYS A 752 48.96 9.29 -13.56
CA LYS A 752 50.40 9.62 -13.55
C LYS A 752 51.22 8.58 -12.79
N MET A 753 50.76 8.14 -11.61
CA MET A 753 51.43 7.07 -10.86
C MET A 753 51.49 5.77 -11.66
N ASN A 754 50.39 5.32 -12.26
CA ASN A 754 50.36 4.09 -13.06
C ASN A 754 51.28 4.16 -14.30
N LEU A 755 51.34 5.33 -14.95
CA LEU A 755 52.28 5.59 -16.05
C LEU A 755 53.75 5.54 -15.56
N ILE A 756 54.04 6.10 -14.38
CA ILE A 756 55.38 6.03 -13.79
C ILE A 756 55.74 4.58 -13.43
N THR A 757 54.81 3.80 -12.86
CA THR A 757 55.02 2.38 -12.55
C THR A 757 55.24 1.54 -13.81
N GLN A 758 54.52 1.82 -14.90
CA GLN A 758 54.72 1.16 -16.20
C GLN A 758 56.06 1.52 -16.87
N VAL A 759 56.53 2.76 -16.71
CA VAL A 759 57.79 3.24 -17.31
C VAL A 759 59.02 2.85 -16.48
N THR A 760 58.88 2.74 -15.15
CA THR A 760 60.04 2.49 -14.25
C THR A 760 60.20 1.03 -13.82
N GLY A 761 59.22 0.16 -14.09
CA GLY A 761 59.29 -1.28 -13.77
C GLY A 761 59.37 -1.62 -12.28
N LYS A 762 59.30 -0.63 -11.37
CA LYS A 762 59.29 -0.85 -9.93
C LYS A 762 57.86 -0.94 -9.43
N LYS A 763 57.47 -2.15 -9.00
CA LYS A 763 56.27 -2.39 -8.18
C LYS A 763 56.37 -1.69 -6.83
#